data_AF-A0A924G5S3-F1
#
_entry.id   AF-A0A924G5S3-F1
#
_cell.length_a   1.000
_cell.length_b   1.000
_cell.length_c   1.000
_cell.angle_alpha   90.00
_cell.angle_beta   90.00
_cell.angle_gamma   90.00
#
_symmetry.space_group_name_H-M   'P 1'
#
loop_
_entity.id
_entity.type
_entity.pdbx_description
1 polymer ?
#
loop_
_entity_poly.entity_id
_entity_poly.type
_entity_poly.pdbx_seq_one_letter_code
_entity_poly.pdbx_strand_id
1 'polypeptide(L)'
;FVTGGRGTTSIPTTIFEVTNLSDDGLAGSLRYALTNNSPVATYRTVVFRVSGTIHLTSALKFTRANVTVAGQTAPGDGICIADFPVSFSQDNIMVRYMRFRMGDKNTLKTSPANCGIPTEPFTNPPSAACNPVNGSGGDDAFGGTYRNNIIIDHCTMSWSSDESCSIYGGTNTTLQWNMMSEPLNHSYHYETGDLNFENHGYGGIQGGASMSIHHNLYAHLQGRVPRFDGSRNLGNGATTGLENADFRNNVLYNWGIYNNNGGEGGNYNIVNNYYKYGPSTSTGSSSGVSIKYMIINPYKQSSPVLPYGKYYVDGNFVEGSSTATARNWLGAAMSGGSYADTNAAKVTTPFNFPVVTTYAPQQSYDLVLTVAGASLPKRDTLDQRIINDVKNRTGRLIDVQGGYPHATPYTSTVNAWPALASLTAPTDTDHDGMPDTWENARGLNSNLAADRNLYNANGYTNIENYLNGDSIVAKGTSNTCISSKAFVSNNTTNWIHASDTTSSILISTDTLNLFASIKDVGNYGTFNASYYTTGTIRLLSNNKALLNRNITIVPTNPTSITAPLTVRLYFTVAEFNTLKAADPAISSLIDIRILRTNDNTCVTTLSGYPEVIVPTTSGIFGTYDDGYYVEFATANFGTFFIAGSTAVVPLKLLFINAATENKQVKISWGTTNEVNTKNFVVEKSNDAQSFMGIGIVDAKSNGAVINNYSFMDASLYQGVVYYRLKMFDKDGSYSFSPIVKVGIGGKYILSVYPNPAKDNLIVSHPKVLVGSTMQLFAADGRKMNDYHILIGSEQTLVNIESLAKGNYLLVFTKNAESIATKLVKY
;
A
#
# COMPACT_ATOMS: atom_id res chain seq x y z
N PHE A 1 -26.72 -4.26 12.54
CA PHE A 1 -27.48 -3.92 13.76
C PHE A 1 -27.20 -2.49 14.19
N VAL A 2 -25.94 -2.03 14.23
CA VAL A 2 -25.64 -0.60 14.38
C VAL A 2 -25.89 0.12 13.06
N THR A 3 -26.61 1.24 13.12
CA THR A 3 -26.87 2.11 11.96
C THR A 3 -26.28 3.50 12.14
N GLY A 4 -25.86 3.85 13.37
CA GLY A 4 -25.34 5.16 13.70
C GLY A 4 -26.29 6.27 13.24
N GLY A 5 -25.74 7.21 12.49
CA GLY A 5 -26.43 8.35 11.91
C GLY A 5 -27.25 8.09 10.66
N ARG A 6 -27.36 6.87 10.11
CA ARG A 6 -27.97 6.61 8.78
C ARG A 6 -29.33 7.28 8.54
N GLY A 7 -30.22 7.24 9.53
CA GLY A 7 -31.62 7.64 9.36
C GLY A 7 -32.48 6.58 8.69
N THR A 8 -33.71 6.98 8.39
CA THR A 8 -34.71 6.19 7.67
C THR A 8 -35.22 7.00 6.47
N THR A 9 -36.00 6.37 5.60
CA THR A 9 -36.65 7.08 4.48
C THR A 9 -37.58 8.20 4.96
N SER A 10 -38.19 8.06 6.14
CA SER A 10 -39.09 9.07 6.72
C SER A 10 -38.39 10.09 7.61
N ILE A 11 -37.25 9.74 8.19
CA ILE A 11 -36.45 10.61 9.06
C ILE A 11 -35.00 10.52 8.58
N PRO A 12 -34.62 11.31 7.55
CA PRO A 12 -33.28 11.28 6.98
C PRO A 12 -32.22 11.72 8.00
N THR A 13 -30.95 11.42 7.70
CA THR A 13 -29.85 11.89 8.54
C THR A 13 -29.73 13.40 8.45
N THR A 14 -29.44 14.07 9.56
CA THR A 14 -29.00 15.48 9.55
C THR A 14 -27.48 15.53 9.48
N ILE A 15 -26.96 16.30 8.55
CA ILE A 15 -25.52 16.49 8.38
C ILE A 15 -25.05 17.61 9.30
N PHE A 16 -24.00 17.34 10.06
CA PHE A 16 -23.28 18.33 10.84
C PHE A 16 -21.87 18.45 10.28
N GLU A 17 -21.56 19.63 9.75
CA GLU A 17 -20.23 19.93 9.26
C GLU A 17 -19.41 20.59 10.36
N VAL A 18 -18.29 19.97 10.73
CA VAL A 18 -17.29 20.58 11.59
C VAL A 18 -16.38 21.44 10.72
N THR A 19 -16.47 22.76 10.87
CA THR A 19 -15.80 23.75 10.00
C THR A 19 -14.69 24.51 10.74
N ASN A 20 -14.57 24.31 12.05
CA ASN A 20 -13.54 24.91 12.87
C ASN A 20 -13.05 23.93 13.95
N LEU A 21 -11.94 24.28 14.61
CA LEU A 21 -11.31 23.47 15.65
C LEU A 21 -11.64 23.95 17.07
N SER A 22 -12.59 24.87 17.25
CA SER A 22 -12.97 25.36 18.58
C SER A 22 -13.81 24.32 19.33
N ASP A 23 -13.77 24.41 20.66
CA ASP A 23 -14.58 23.61 21.58
C ASP A 23 -15.62 24.47 22.31
N ASP A 24 -16.12 25.51 21.63
CA ASP A 24 -17.03 26.53 22.20
C ASP A 24 -18.50 26.07 22.29
N GLY A 25 -18.84 24.94 21.68
CA GLY A 25 -20.21 24.44 21.62
C GLY A 25 -21.12 25.23 20.68
N LEU A 26 -20.56 26.06 19.78
CA LEU A 26 -21.28 26.78 18.74
C LEU A 26 -21.28 26.00 17.42
N ALA A 27 -22.16 26.39 16.50
CA ALA A 27 -22.26 25.77 15.18
C ALA A 27 -20.90 25.76 14.45
N GLY A 28 -20.58 24.64 13.80
CA GLY A 28 -19.27 24.40 13.19
C GLY A 28 -18.25 23.73 14.11
N SER A 29 -18.48 23.66 15.42
CA SER A 29 -17.65 22.89 16.36
C SER A 29 -18.10 21.42 16.49
N LEU A 30 -17.17 20.51 16.80
CA LEU A 30 -17.50 19.11 17.08
C LEU A 30 -18.40 18.97 18.32
N ARG A 31 -18.15 19.76 19.37
CA ARG A 31 -18.98 19.73 20.58
C ARG A 31 -20.44 20.01 20.25
N TYR A 32 -20.72 21.05 19.45
CA TYR A 32 -22.07 21.34 19.01
C TYR A 32 -22.71 20.16 18.27
N ALA A 33 -21.99 19.55 17.31
CA ALA A 33 -22.51 18.41 16.57
C ALA A 33 -22.93 17.23 17.47
N LEU A 34 -22.15 16.96 18.53
CA LEU A 34 -22.38 15.83 19.43
C LEU A 34 -23.34 16.12 20.59
N THR A 35 -23.56 17.39 20.95
CA THR A 35 -24.40 17.74 22.12
C THR A 35 -25.70 18.45 21.78
N ASN A 36 -25.81 19.03 20.57
CA ASN A 36 -27.01 19.75 20.15
C ASN A 36 -28.28 18.88 20.26
N ASN A 37 -29.32 19.43 20.89
CA ASN A 37 -30.57 18.76 21.20
C ASN A 37 -31.72 19.06 20.23
N SER A 38 -31.41 19.59 19.04
CA SER A 38 -32.42 19.93 18.05
C SER A 38 -33.29 18.72 17.70
N PRO A 39 -34.63 18.85 17.76
CA PRO A 39 -35.55 17.73 17.54
C PRO A 39 -35.54 17.22 16.09
N VAL A 40 -35.05 18.02 15.13
CA VAL A 40 -34.93 17.57 13.73
C VAL A 40 -33.69 16.70 13.49
N ALA A 41 -32.73 16.70 14.42
CA ALA A 41 -31.47 15.95 14.34
C ALA A 41 -31.53 14.59 15.08
N THR A 42 -32.62 13.83 14.87
CA THR A 42 -32.84 12.50 15.47
C THR A 42 -31.76 11.49 15.07
N TYR A 43 -31.35 11.53 13.80
CA TYR A 43 -30.20 10.82 13.25
C TYR A 43 -29.21 11.86 12.76
N ARG A 44 -27.93 11.68 13.04
CA ARG A 44 -26.92 12.66 12.63
C ARG A 44 -25.63 12.04 12.15
N THR A 45 -25.11 12.60 11.08
CA THR A 45 -23.81 12.25 10.52
C THR A 45 -22.92 13.47 10.60
N VAL A 46 -21.79 13.33 11.27
CA VAL A 46 -20.78 14.38 11.47
C VAL A 46 -19.67 14.18 10.45
N VAL A 47 -19.48 15.18 9.60
CA VAL A 47 -18.39 15.27 8.61
C VAL A 47 -17.49 16.45 8.92
N PHE A 48 -16.27 16.45 8.42
CA PHE A 48 -15.25 17.46 8.72
C PHE A 48 -14.86 18.23 7.47
N ARG A 49 -14.84 19.56 7.57
CA ARG A 49 -14.34 20.51 6.55
C ARG A 49 -13.04 21.18 6.97
N VAL A 50 -12.42 20.68 8.03
CA VAL A 50 -11.14 21.11 8.58
C VAL A 50 -10.37 19.87 9.07
N SER A 51 -9.04 19.92 9.03
CA SER A 51 -8.18 18.99 9.79
C SER A 51 -7.45 19.75 10.89
N GLY A 52 -7.05 19.04 11.94
CA GLY A 52 -6.33 19.65 13.06
C GLY A 52 -6.57 18.96 14.39
N THR A 53 -6.02 19.57 15.43
CA THR A 53 -6.24 19.15 16.81
C THR A 53 -7.31 20.03 17.45
N ILE A 54 -8.40 19.41 17.92
CA ILE A 54 -9.44 20.06 18.71
C ILE A 54 -9.04 19.92 20.18
N HIS A 55 -8.59 21.01 20.77
CA HIS A 55 -8.24 21.09 22.18
C HIS A 55 -9.50 21.30 23.01
N LEU A 56 -9.90 20.26 23.75
CA LEU A 56 -11.10 20.33 24.57
C LEU A 56 -10.89 21.27 25.77
N THR A 57 -11.97 21.93 26.17
CA THR A 57 -12.08 22.77 27.37
C THR A 57 -12.65 22.01 28.57
N SER A 58 -13.30 20.88 28.31
CA SER A 58 -13.89 19.96 29.28
C SER A 58 -14.13 18.59 28.65
N ALA A 59 -14.40 17.56 29.46
CA ALA A 59 -14.79 16.24 28.97
C ALA A 59 -15.92 16.32 27.92
N LEU A 60 -15.76 15.59 26.82
CA LEU A 60 -16.72 15.57 25.72
C LEU A 60 -17.54 14.29 25.76
N LYS A 61 -18.85 14.43 25.93
CA LYS A 61 -19.77 13.30 25.97
C LYS A 61 -20.67 13.27 24.74
N PHE A 62 -20.83 12.10 24.14
CA PHE A 62 -21.87 11.85 23.15
C PHE A 62 -23.21 11.76 23.88
N THR A 63 -23.88 12.91 24.01
CA THR A 63 -25.16 13.03 24.75
C THR A 63 -26.38 12.74 23.88
N ARG A 64 -26.15 12.31 22.63
CA ARG A 64 -27.18 12.03 21.62
C ARG A 64 -26.99 10.62 21.07
N ALA A 65 -28.09 9.91 20.86
CA ALA A 65 -28.12 8.61 20.18
C ALA A 65 -28.08 8.80 18.66
N ASN A 66 -27.90 7.70 17.92
CA ASN A 66 -27.97 7.67 16.45
C ASN A 66 -26.96 8.61 15.77
N VAL A 67 -25.69 8.42 16.09
CA VAL A 67 -24.60 9.29 15.64
C VAL A 67 -23.62 8.50 14.78
N THR A 68 -23.24 9.04 13.62
CA THR A 68 -22.03 8.63 12.89
C THR A 68 -21.04 9.80 12.92
N VAL A 69 -19.80 9.57 13.35
CA VAL A 69 -18.69 10.51 13.22
C VAL A 69 -17.69 9.97 12.21
N ALA A 70 -17.48 10.69 11.12
CA ALA A 70 -16.68 10.25 9.99
C ALA A 70 -15.39 11.08 9.83
N GLY A 71 -14.37 10.78 10.64
CA GLY A 71 -13.09 11.48 10.63
C GLY A 71 -12.35 11.45 9.29
N GLN A 72 -12.61 10.44 8.45
CA GLN A 72 -12.02 10.29 7.12
C GLN A 72 -12.43 11.37 6.11
N THR A 73 -13.47 12.16 6.44
CA THR A 73 -13.92 13.28 5.58
C THR A 73 -13.07 14.53 5.75
N ALA A 74 -12.24 14.61 6.80
CA ALA A 74 -11.41 15.77 7.08
C ALA A 74 -10.42 16.07 5.94
N PRO A 75 -10.30 17.31 5.46
CA PRO A 75 -9.37 17.66 4.40
C PRO A 75 -7.95 17.80 4.93
N GLY A 76 -7.00 16.99 4.47
CA GLY A 76 -5.59 17.05 4.88
C GLY A 76 -5.16 15.89 5.77
N ASP A 77 -4.65 16.17 6.98
CA ASP A 77 -4.04 15.14 7.85
C ASP A 77 -5.02 14.50 8.87
N GLY A 78 -6.29 14.92 8.90
CA GLY A 78 -7.33 14.34 9.76
C GLY A 78 -7.54 15.08 11.09
N ILE A 79 -8.29 14.45 12.01
CA ILE A 79 -8.70 15.06 13.28
C ILE A 79 -8.12 14.33 14.49
N CYS A 80 -7.59 15.12 15.43
CA CYS A 80 -7.24 14.67 16.77
C CYS A 80 -8.04 15.43 17.83
N ILE A 81 -8.54 14.73 18.83
CA ILE A 81 -9.17 15.30 20.03
C ILE A 81 -8.18 15.25 21.18
N ALA A 82 -8.00 16.39 21.86
CA ALA A 82 -6.95 16.59 22.85
C ALA A 82 -7.45 17.08 24.21
N ASP A 83 -6.60 16.93 25.23
CA ASP A 83 -6.64 17.57 26.55
C ASP A 83 -7.69 17.05 27.55
N PHE A 84 -8.77 16.38 27.11
CA PHE A 84 -9.79 15.82 28.01
C PHE A 84 -10.34 14.47 27.51
N PRO A 85 -10.93 13.64 28.41
CA PRO A 85 -11.52 12.37 28.03
C PRO A 85 -12.76 12.56 27.14
N VAL A 86 -12.98 11.59 26.25
CA VAL A 86 -14.17 11.50 25.40
C VAL A 86 -14.96 10.24 25.72
N SER A 87 -16.28 10.34 25.90
CA SER A 87 -17.08 9.15 26.19
C SER A 87 -18.50 9.12 25.65
N PHE A 88 -19.07 7.91 25.58
CA PHE A 88 -20.46 7.71 25.21
C PHE A 88 -21.41 7.80 26.40
N SER A 89 -22.53 8.50 26.23
CA SER A 89 -23.64 8.52 27.18
C SER A 89 -24.96 8.05 26.57
N GLN A 90 -24.93 7.62 25.30
CA GLN A 90 -26.08 7.17 24.52
C GLN A 90 -25.71 5.98 23.63
N ASP A 91 -26.71 5.42 22.96
CA ASP A 91 -26.63 4.19 22.16
C ASP A 91 -26.69 4.47 20.64
N ASN A 92 -26.40 3.45 19.83
CA ASN A 92 -26.39 3.50 18.37
C ASN A 92 -25.40 4.55 17.82
N ILE A 93 -24.11 4.33 18.10
CA ILE A 93 -23.04 5.26 17.76
C ILE A 93 -22.00 4.55 16.89
N MET A 94 -21.57 5.22 15.83
CA MET A 94 -20.44 4.85 15.00
C MET A 94 -19.39 5.96 15.01
N VAL A 95 -18.14 5.63 15.30
CA VAL A 95 -17.01 6.57 15.23
C VAL A 95 -15.92 5.97 14.37
N ARG A 96 -15.43 6.74 13.40
CA ARG A 96 -14.41 6.27 12.46
C ARG A 96 -13.30 7.28 12.23
N TYR A 97 -12.07 6.80 12.07
CA TYR A 97 -10.92 7.60 11.63
C TYR A 97 -10.62 8.83 12.50
N MET A 98 -10.90 8.73 13.80
CA MET A 98 -10.65 9.79 14.78
C MET A 98 -9.45 9.42 15.66
N ARG A 99 -8.69 10.43 16.09
CA ARG A 99 -7.65 10.25 17.11
C ARG A 99 -8.13 10.84 18.44
N PHE A 100 -7.92 10.10 19.52
CA PHE A 100 -8.20 10.52 20.88
C PHE A 100 -6.90 10.47 21.67
N ARG A 101 -6.38 11.65 22.03
CA ARG A 101 -5.13 11.77 22.78
C ARG A 101 -5.34 12.72 23.94
N MET A 102 -5.59 12.22 25.13
CA MET A 102 -5.87 13.11 26.26
C MET A 102 -4.63 13.93 26.63
N GLY A 103 -3.46 13.28 26.72
CA GLY A 103 -2.26 13.88 27.30
C GLY A 103 -2.43 14.14 28.80
N ASP A 104 -1.37 14.64 29.43
CA ASP A 104 -1.35 14.83 30.89
C ASP A 104 -1.81 16.22 31.38
N LYS A 105 -2.07 17.17 30.47
CA LYS A 105 -2.33 18.60 30.76
C LYS A 105 -3.28 18.85 31.92
N ASN A 106 -4.39 18.11 31.96
CA ASN A 106 -5.48 18.28 32.94
C ASN A 106 -5.60 17.13 33.94
N THR A 107 -4.60 16.25 33.99
CA THR A 107 -4.64 15.02 34.80
C THR A 107 -4.01 15.18 36.17
N LEU A 108 -3.03 16.09 36.32
CA LEU A 108 -2.42 16.42 37.62
C LEU A 108 -3.41 17.18 38.51
N LYS A 109 -4.02 16.47 39.47
CA LYS A 109 -4.93 17.04 40.47
C LYS A 109 -4.28 16.94 41.86
N THR A 110 -4.06 18.08 42.52
CA THR A 110 -3.36 18.15 43.82
C THR A 110 -4.16 18.85 44.91
N SER A 111 -3.77 18.63 46.16
CA SER A 111 -4.23 19.33 47.36
C SER A 111 -3.03 19.88 48.16
N PRO A 112 -2.93 21.21 48.38
CA PRO A 112 -3.75 22.27 47.78
C PRO A 112 -3.72 22.26 46.24
N ALA A 113 -4.73 22.84 45.59
CA ALA A 113 -4.80 22.86 44.13
C ALA A 113 -3.59 23.59 43.52
N ASN A 114 -2.99 23.01 42.48
CA ASN A 114 -1.88 23.57 41.70
C ASN A 114 -0.60 23.83 42.52
N CYS A 115 -0.33 23.04 43.58
CA CYS A 115 0.86 23.19 44.41
C CYS A 115 2.17 22.67 43.76
N GLY A 116 2.08 22.03 42.59
CA GLY A 116 3.21 21.44 41.88
C GLY A 116 3.08 19.93 41.71
N ILE A 117 4.19 19.25 41.39
CA ILE A 117 4.23 17.79 41.26
C ILE A 117 4.45 17.19 42.67
N PRO A 118 3.60 16.26 43.13
CA PRO A 118 3.79 15.61 44.42
C PRO A 118 5.15 14.90 44.52
N THR A 119 5.74 14.94 45.71
CA THR A 119 6.97 14.20 46.03
C THR A 119 6.62 12.86 46.65
N GLU A 120 7.25 11.79 46.18
CA GLU A 120 7.13 10.46 46.78
C GLU A 120 8.01 10.30 48.03
N PRO A 121 7.58 9.50 49.03
CA PRO A 121 6.24 8.93 49.14
C PRO A 121 5.20 10.00 49.50
N PHE A 122 3.98 9.85 48.99
CA PHE A 122 2.85 10.72 49.32
C PHE A 122 2.51 10.60 50.82
N THR A 123 2.06 11.71 51.40
CA THR A 123 1.67 11.72 52.82
C THR A 123 0.21 11.31 53.00
N ASN A 124 -0.07 10.42 53.95
CA ASN A 124 -1.43 10.01 54.32
C ASN A 124 -1.65 10.22 55.84
N PRO A 125 -2.52 11.16 56.27
CA PRO A 125 -3.38 12.01 55.44
C PRO A 125 -2.57 13.07 54.65
N PRO A 126 -3.13 13.62 53.56
CA PRO A 126 -2.46 14.62 52.73
C PRO A 126 -1.93 15.80 53.56
N SER A 127 -0.60 16.01 53.57
CA SER A 127 0.05 17.21 54.10
C SER A 127 -0.36 18.48 53.36
N ALA A 128 -0.23 19.63 54.04
CA ALA A 128 -0.48 20.95 53.45
C ALA A 128 0.57 21.40 52.41
N ALA A 129 1.62 20.61 52.14
CA ALA A 129 2.75 21.01 51.29
C ALA A 129 2.48 20.78 49.79
N CYS A 130 2.12 19.55 49.38
CA CYS A 130 1.53 19.22 48.06
C CYS A 130 1.28 17.70 47.96
N ASN A 131 0.03 17.24 47.79
CA ASN A 131 -0.29 15.82 47.61
C ASN A 131 -1.23 15.59 46.43
N PRO A 132 -1.26 14.40 45.81
CA PRO A 132 -2.29 14.07 44.84
C PRO A 132 -3.68 14.05 45.48
N VAL A 133 -4.70 14.31 44.67
CA VAL A 133 -6.09 14.07 45.08
C VAL A 133 -6.36 12.57 44.98
N ASN A 134 -6.72 11.92 46.10
CA ASN A 134 -7.07 10.50 46.11
C ASN A 134 -8.19 10.19 45.09
N GLY A 135 -8.01 9.13 44.30
CA GLY A 135 -8.98 8.71 43.27
C GLY A 135 -8.99 9.59 42.01
N SER A 136 -7.97 10.42 41.80
CA SER A 136 -7.86 11.25 40.59
C SER A 136 -7.05 10.59 39.48
N GLY A 137 -7.25 11.03 38.24
CA GLY A 137 -6.47 10.55 37.09
C GLY A 137 -6.94 9.25 36.45
N GLY A 138 -8.05 8.67 36.92
CA GLY A 138 -8.79 7.56 36.30
C GLY A 138 -9.51 7.95 35.00
N ASP A 139 -8.88 8.75 34.16
CA ASP A 139 -9.46 9.33 32.95
C ASP A 139 -8.91 8.59 31.70
N ASP A 140 -9.81 7.93 30.98
CA ASP A 140 -9.51 7.24 29.71
C ASP A 140 -9.41 8.21 28.54
N ALA A 141 -8.63 7.89 27.51
CA ALA A 141 -8.63 8.69 26.29
C ALA A 141 -9.99 8.63 25.58
N PHE A 142 -10.58 7.44 25.47
CA PHE A 142 -11.87 7.24 24.82
C PHE A 142 -12.63 6.03 25.35
N GLY A 143 -13.90 6.18 25.70
CA GLY A 143 -14.64 5.05 26.26
C GLY A 143 -16.16 5.18 26.28
N GLY A 144 -16.80 4.23 26.93
CA GLY A 144 -18.25 4.16 27.01
C GLY A 144 -18.71 2.88 27.69
N THR A 145 -19.40 3.04 28.81
CA THR A 145 -19.84 1.92 29.64
C THR A 145 -21.36 1.78 29.59
N TYR A 146 -21.82 0.53 29.56
CA TYR A 146 -23.24 0.18 29.54
C TYR A 146 -24.01 0.81 28.37
N ARG A 147 -23.33 0.95 27.23
CA ARG A 147 -23.90 1.47 25.97
C ARG A 147 -24.11 0.36 24.96
N ASN A 148 -25.13 0.49 24.15
CA ASN A 148 -25.53 -0.55 23.20
C ASN A 148 -25.40 -0.08 21.75
N ASN A 149 -25.18 -1.04 20.85
CA ASN A 149 -25.12 -0.81 19.41
C ASN A 149 -23.99 0.18 19.05
N ILE A 150 -22.75 -0.24 19.29
CA ILE A 150 -21.57 0.62 19.12
C ILE A 150 -20.64 0.05 18.05
N ILE A 151 -20.17 0.89 17.12
CA ILE A 151 -19.06 0.57 16.22
C ILE A 151 -17.96 1.62 16.42
N ILE A 152 -16.76 1.16 16.73
CA ILE A 152 -15.55 1.98 16.68
C ILE A 152 -14.62 1.31 15.68
N ASP A 153 -14.36 2.01 14.59
CA ASP A 153 -13.63 1.49 13.44
C ASP A 153 -12.50 2.44 13.05
N HIS A 154 -11.28 1.94 12.83
CA HIS A 154 -10.18 2.80 12.36
C HIS A 154 -9.90 4.03 13.25
N CYS A 155 -10.08 3.94 14.56
CA CYS A 155 -9.74 5.02 15.49
C CYS A 155 -8.40 4.76 16.18
N THR A 156 -7.71 5.84 16.55
CA THR A 156 -6.49 5.78 17.37
C THR A 156 -6.77 6.34 18.76
N MET A 157 -6.36 5.63 19.80
CA MET A 157 -6.43 6.07 21.19
C MET A 157 -5.05 5.99 21.83
N SER A 158 -4.57 7.09 22.41
CA SER A 158 -3.23 7.16 23.03
C SER A 158 -3.15 8.19 24.15
N TRP A 159 -2.05 8.16 24.91
CA TRP A 159 -1.72 9.17 25.92
C TRP A 159 -2.84 9.43 26.95
N SER A 160 -3.54 8.37 27.38
CA SER A 160 -4.44 8.41 28.55
C SER A 160 -3.65 8.39 29.86
N SER A 161 -4.25 8.82 30.98
CA SER A 161 -3.65 8.61 32.31
C SER A 161 -4.07 7.29 32.94
N ASP A 162 -5.26 6.78 32.60
CA ASP A 162 -5.71 5.43 32.94
C ASP A 162 -5.66 4.55 31.69
N GLU A 163 -6.77 4.35 30.98
CA GLU A 163 -6.83 3.42 29.86
C GLU A 163 -6.94 4.09 28.50
N SER A 164 -6.32 3.47 27.50
CA SER A 164 -6.42 3.96 26.12
C SER A 164 -7.87 3.88 25.63
N CYS A 165 -8.53 2.73 25.83
CA CYS A 165 -9.93 2.58 25.46
C CYS A 165 -10.70 1.52 26.26
N SER A 166 -11.70 1.97 27.03
CA SER A 166 -12.63 1.10 27.75
C SER A 166 -14.06 1.18 27.20
N ILE A 167 -14.54 0.06 26.65
CA ILE A 167 -15.88 -0.12 26.09
C ILE A 167 -16.46 -1.43 26.59
N TYR A 168 -17.33 -1.37 27.60
CA TYR A 168 -17.81 -2.57 28.29
C TYR A 168 -19.23 -2.48 28.87
N GLY A 169 -19.75 -3.61 29.38
CA GLY A 169 -21.07 -3.69 30.00
C GLY A 169 -22.27 -3.51 29.06
N GLY A 170 -22.02 -3.39 27.76
CA GLY A 170 -23.03 -3.17 26.71
C GLY A 170 -23.46 -4.43 25.97
N THR A 171 -24.25 -4.25 24.92
CA THR A 171 -24.53 -5.30 23.92
C THR A 171 -24.41 -4.78 22.50
N ASN A 172 -24.12 -5.68 21.56
CA ASN A 172 -23.97 -5.41 20.14
C ASN A 172 -22.88 -4.36 19.86
N THR A 173 -21.64 -4.68 20.23
CA THR A 173 -20.49 -3.79 20.06
C THR A 173 -19.45 -4.38 19.12
N THR A 174 -18.85 -3.55 18.27
CA THR A 174 -17.71 -3.93 17.43
C THR A 174 -16.57 -2.94 17.60
N LEU A 175 -15.39 -3.45 17.98
CA LEU A 175 -14.12 -2.75 17.90
C LEU A 175 -13.30 -3.37 16.77
N GLN A 176 -13.10 -2.63 15.69
CA GLN A 176 -12.36 -3.14 14.55
C GLN A 176 -11.34 -2.16 14.00
N TRP A 177 -10.21 -2.68 13.53
CA TRP A 177 -9.19 -1.88 12.85
C TRP A 177 -8.73 -0.66 13.66
N ASN A 178 -8.77 -0.68 14.99
CA ASN A 178 -8.33 0.44 15.82
C ASN A 178 -6.87 0.31 16.22
N MET A 179 -6.27 1.40 16.68
CA MET A 179 -4.95 1.43 17.32
C MET A 179 -5.10 1.93 18.75
N MET A 180 -4.68 1.12 19.72
CA MET A 180 -4.61 1.49 21.14
C MET A 180 -3.14 1.43 21.56
N SER A 181 -2.56 2.58 21.91
CA SER A 181 -1.13 2.65 22.16
C SER A 181 -0.70 3.71 23.14
N GLU A 182 0.37 3.43 23.87
CA GLU A 182 1.06 4.41 24.75
C GLU A 182 0.13 5.22 25.68
N PRO A 183 -0.70 4.59 26.51
CA PRO A 183 -1.15 5.22 27.74
C PRO A 183 0.07 5.62 28.58
N LEU A 184 -0.06 6.68 29.37
CA LEU A 184 1.01 7.21 30.20
C LEU A 184 1.15 6.32 31.44
N ASN A 185 2.27 5.62 31.54
CA ASN A 185 2.43 4.50 32.45
C ASN A 185 2.74 4.95 33.89
N HIS A 186 3.82 5.68 34.12
CA HIS A 186 4.14 6.26 35.43
C HIS A 186 3.66 7.72 35.49
N SER A 187 2.35 7.91 35.47
CA SER A 187 1.70 9.23 35.28
C SER A 187 0.78 9.60 36.44
N TYR A 188 -0.08 10.59 36.24
CA TYR A 188 -0.93 11.17 37.28
C TYR A 188 -2.23 10.38 37.54
N HIS A 189 -2.15 9.05 37.63
CA HIS A 189 -3.24 8.15 38.04
C HIS A 189 -3.05 7.74 39.51
N TYR A 190 -4.05 8.00 40.35
CA TYR A 190 -3.97 7.77 41.79
C TYR A 190 -5.23 7.08 42.30
N GLU A 191 -5.07 5.88 42.83
CA GLU A 191 -6.10 5.20 43.60
C GLU A 191 -6.17 5.77 45.03
N THR A 192 -7.26 5.45 45.74
CA THR A 192 -7.41 5.91 47.13
C THR A 192 -6.46 5.14 48.04
N GLY A 193 -5.47 5.85 48.60
CA GLY A 193 -4.52 5.28 49.56
C GLY A 193 -3.11 5.07 49.01
N ASP A 194 -2.87 5.45 47.76
CA ASP A 194 -1.55 5.36 47.15
C ASP A 194 -0.51 6.17 47.92
N LEU A 195 0.67 5.57 48.06
CA LEU A 195 1.82 6.21 48.69
C LEU A 195 2.89 6.61 47.67
N ASN A 196 2.76 6.21 46.40
CA ASN A 196 3.69 6.51 45.31
C ASN A 196 2.89 6.57 43.99
N PHE A 197 3.51 7.09 42.94
CA PHE A 197 3.00 6.97 41.58
C PHE A 197 2.92 5.50 41.18
N GLU A 198 1.89 5.16 40.41
CA GLU A 198 1.66 3.81 39.93
C GLU A 198 2.08 3.64 38.47
N ASN A 199 2.42 2.40 38.10
CA ASN A 199 2.59 2.02 36.70
C ASN A 199 1.24 1.51 36.16
N HIS A 200 0.41 2.43 35.67
CA HIS A 200 -1.00 2.18 35.30
C HIS A 200 -1.32 2.40 33.81
N GLY A 201 -0.32 2.30 32.91
CA GLY A 201 -0.53 2.54 31.49
C GLY A 201 -1.26 1.40 30.77
N TYR A 202 -2.59 1.35 30.83
CA TYR A 202 -3.37 0.19 30.38
C TYR A 202 -4.08 0.36 29.03
N GLY A 203 -4.31 -0.78 28.35
CA GLY A 203 -5.05 -0.81 27.07
C GLY A 203 -6.54 -0.50 27.26
N GLY A 204 -7.17 -1.18 28.21
CA GLY A 204 -8.53 -0.89 28.67
C GLY A 204 -9.40 -2.12 28.88
N ILE A 205 -10.62 -1.88 29.34
CA ILE A 205 -11.63 -2.91 29.61
C ILE A 205 -12.57 -3.04 28.41
N GLN A 206 -12.67 -4.25 27.87
CA GLN A 206 -13.49 -4.53 26.68
C GLN A 206 -14.33 -5.77 26.89
N GLY A 207 -15.65 -5.65 26.74
CA GLY A 207 -16.55 -6.79 26.88
C GLY A 207 -18.01 -6.39 26.84
N GLY A 208 -18.90 -7.29 27.22
CA GLY A 208 -20.34 -7.09 27.12
C GLY A 208 -21.08 -8.35 26.70
N ALA A 209 -22.40 -8.26 26.64
CA ALA A 209 -23.27 -9.40 26.34
C ALA A 209 -23.04 -9.98 24.94
N SER A 210 -22.58 -9.13 24.00
CA SER A 210 -22.22 -9.50 22.64
C SER A 210 -21.23 -8.47 22.06
N MET A 211 -19.97 -8.87 21.89
CA MET A 211 -18.92 -8.00 21.38
C MET A 211 -17.99 -8.71 20.38
N SER A 212 -17.66 -8.05 19.27
CA SER A 212 -16.61 -8.48 18.33
C SER A 212 -15.43 -7.52 18.40
N ILE A 213 -14.23 -8.06 18.60
CA ILE A 213 -12.97 -7.32 18.73
C ILE A 213 -11.98 -7.91 17.72
N HIS A 214 -11.78 -7.24 16.59
CA HIS A 214 -10.94 -7.81 15.54
C HIS A 214 -10.09 -6.83 14.76
N HIS A 215 -8.92 -7.28 14.31
CA HIS A 215 -8.02 -6.49 13.49
C HIS A 215 -7.53 -5.19 14.16
N ASN A 216 -7.54 -5.12 15.49
CA ASN A 216 -7.00 -3.98 16.21
C ASN A 216 -5.50 -4.18 16.46
N LEU A 217 -4.77 -3.07 16.55
CA LEU A 217 -3.40 -3.00 17.04
C LEU A 217 -3.40 -2.52 18.49
N TYR A 218 -2.73 -3.29 19.35
CA TYR A 218 -2.40 -2.91 20.71
C TYR A 218 -0.89 -2.81 20.84
N ALA A 219 -0.36 -1.67 21.26
CA ALA A 219 1.09 -1.46 21.30
C ALA A 219 1.55 -0.63 22.50
N HIS A 220 2.62 -1.07 23.16
CA HIS A 220 3.24 -0.31 24.27
C HIS A 220 2.28 -0.07 25.44
N LEU A 221 1.69 -1.16 25.95
CA LEU A 221 0.71 -1.14 27.04
C LEU A 221 1.29 -1.92 28.23
N GLN A 222 1.19 -1.44 29.45
CA GLN A 222 1.66 -2.17 30.64
C GLN A 222 0.87 -3.48 30.84
N GLY A 223 -0.43 -3.46 30.55
CA GLY A 223 -1.37 -4.55 30.75
C GLY A 223 -2.75 -4.24 30.19
N ARG A 224 -3.73 -5.10 30.47
CA ARG A 224 -5.13 -5.00 30.01
C ARG A 224 -5.21 -4.85 28.50
N VAL A 225 -4.78 -5.89 27.77
CA VAL A 225 -4.63 -5.86 26.30
C VAL A 225 -5.57 -6.82 25.52
N PRO A 226 -6.90 -6.60 25.54
CA PRO A 226 -7.66 -5.90 26.55
C PRO A 226 -7.83 -6.73 27.83
N ARG A 227 -8.32 -6.09 28.89
CA ARG A 227 -8.99 -6.81 29.98
C ARG A 227 -10.40 -7.15 29.51
N PHE A 228 -10.75 -8.42 29.42
CA PHE A 228 -12.15 -8.82 29.21
C PHE A 228 -13.00 -8.41 30.41
N ASP A 229 -14.15 -7.83 30.17
CA ASP A 229 -15.02 -7.30 31.22
C ASP A 229 -15.52 -8.42 32.14
N GLY A 230 -15.89 -9.57 31.58
CA GLY A 230 -16.53 -10.64 32.34
C GLY A 230 -17.96 -10.30 32.74
N SER A 231 -18.68 -11.31 33.20
CA SER A 231 -20.11 -11.20 33.50
C SER A 231 -20.43 -10.33 34.74
N ARG A 232 -19.43 -9.72 35.40
CA ARG A 232 -19.60 -8.92 36.62
C ARG A 232 -20.39 -7.62 36.40
N ASN A 233 -20.40 -7.11 35.18
CA ASN A 233 -21.04 -5.84 34.81
C ASN A 233 -22.32 -6.05 33.99
N LEU A 234 -22.79 -7.31 33.86
CA LEU A 234 -23.96 -7.68 33.09
C LEU A 234 -25.05 -8.28 33.99
N GLY A 235 -26.31 -7.89 33.76
CA GLY A 235 -27.44 -8.29 34.59
C GLY A 235 -27.32 -7.80 36.04
N ASN A 236 -27.81 -8.57 37.01
CA ASN A 236 -27.64 -8.27 38.46
C ASN A 236 -26.22 -8.60 38.97
N GLY A 237 -25.20 -8.57 38.09
CA GLY A 237 -23.78 -8.55 38.43
C GLY A 237 -23.08 -9.88 38.73
N ALA A 238 -23.75 -11.04 38.61
CA ALA A 238 -23.19 -12.32 39.08
C ALA A 238 -23.53 -13.55 38.23
N THR A 239 -24.11 -13.39 37.04
CA THR A 239 -24.58 -14.55 36.26
C THR A 239 -23.50 -15.01 35.29
N THR A 240 -23.00 -16.23 35.45
CA THR A 240 -22.05 -16.85 34.52
C THR A 240 -22.69 -17.04 33.13
N GLY A 241 -21.90 -16.83 32.07
CA GLY A 241 -22.29 -17.01 30.67
C GLY A 241 -22.96 -15.79 30.02
N LEU A 242 -23.09 -14.65 30.72
CA LEU A 242 -23.70 -13.45 30.13
C LEU A 242 -22.77 -12.71 29.18
N GLU A 243 -21.49 -12.58 29.52
CA GLU A 243 -20.52 -12.00 28.61
C GLU A 243 -20.22 -12.97 27.47
N ASN A 244 -20.28 -12.45 26.24
CA ASN A 244 -19.79 -13.14 25.07
C ASN A 244 -18.91 -12.14 24.29
N ALA A 245 -17.62 -12.45 24.12
CA ALA A 245 -16.73 -11.68 23.28
C ALA A 245 -15.92 -12.54 22.29
N ASP A 246 -15.76 -12.03 21.07
CA ASP A 246 -15.02 -12.65 19.99
C ASP A 246 -13.77 -11.84 19.65
N PHE A 247 -12.62 -12.31 20.10
CA PHE A 247 -11.32 -11.64 19.98
C PHE A 247 -10.46 -12.32 18.91
N ARG A 248 -10.44 -11.78 17.69
CA ARG A 248 -9.77 -12.44 16.56
C ARG A 248 -8.93 -11.53 15.67
N ASN A 249 -7.87 -12.06 15.09
CA ASN A 249 -6.99 -11.34 14.15
C ASN A 249 -6.45 -10.00 14.65
N ASN A 250 -6.33 -9.79 15.96
CA ASN A 250 -5.68 -8.61 16.53
C ASN A 250 -4.16 -8.79 16.57
N VAL A 251 -3.43 -7.67 16.58
CA VAL A 251 -1.97 -7.64 16.78
C VAL A 251 -1.69 -7.05 18.15
N LEU A 252 -0.97 -7.78 18.99
CA LEU A 252 -0.58 -7.35 20.32
C LEU A 252 0.94 -7.24 20.37
N TYR A 253 1.43 -6.06 20.71
CA TYR A 253 2.84 -5.74 20.69
C TYR A 253 3.32 -5.08 21.99
N ASN A 254 4.46 -5.56 22.50
CA ASN A 254 5.22 -4.90 23.56
C ASN A 254 4.39 -4.61 24.83
N TRP A 255 3.61 -5.59 25.28
CA TRP A 255 2.93 -5.49 26.58
C TRP A 255 3.94 -5.58 27.73
N GLY A 256 3.66 -4.98 28.89
CA GLY A 256 4.55 -4.94 30.05
C GLY A 256 4.53 -6.23 30.89
N ILE A 257 3.52 -6.34 31.77
CA ILE A 257 3.42 -7.40 32.79
C ILE A 257 2.45 -8.53 32.44
N TYR A 258 1.46 -8.27 31.57
CA TYR A 258 0.56 -9.28 30.99
C TYR A 258 -0.16 -8.68 29.78
N ASN A 259 -0.86 -9.49 28.97
CA ASN A 259 -1.66 -9.02 27.83
C ASN A 259 -3.17 -9.13 28.10
N ASN A 260 -3.88 -10.03 27.43
CA ASN A 260 -5.29 -10.31 27.67
C ASN A 260 -5.49 -10.82 29.09
N ASN A 261 -6.42 -10.27 29.87
CA ASN A 261 -6.72 -10.74 31.23
C ASN A 261 -8.20 -10.57 31.60
N GLY A 262 -8.59 -10.95 32.82
CA GLY A 262 -9.97 -10.84 33.30
C GLY A 262 -10.88 -11.95 32.77
N GLY A 263 -12.09 -11.58 32.34
CA GLY A 263 -13.04 -12.46 31.68
C GLY A 263 -13.83 -13.39 32.61
N GLU A 264 -14.03 -12.96 33.85
CA GLU A 264 -14.68 -13.72 34.91
C GLU A 264 -16.09 -14.17 34.49
N GLY A 265 -16.32 -15.48 34.47
CA GLY A 265 -17.62 -16.07 34.15
C GLY A 265 -18.20 -15.75 32.77
N GLY A 266 -17.40 -15.32 31.78
CA GLY A 266 -17.86 -15.07 30.40
C GLY A 266 -17.48 -16.17 29.41
N ASN A 267 -17.79 -15.97 28.13
CA ASN A 267 -17.48 -16.86 27.01
C ASN A 267 -16.65 -16.13 25.94
N TYR A 268 -15.53 -16.72 25.52
CA TYR A 268 -14.57 -16.04 24.65
C TYR A 268 -14.06 -16.92 23.52
N ASN A 269 -14.04 -16.37 22.32
CA ASN A 269 -13.21 -16.88 21.23
C ASN A 269 -11.92 -16.05 21.18
N ILE A 270 -10.76 -16.70 21.17
CA ILE A 270 -9.44 -16.08 21.00
C ILE A 270 -8.78 -16.75 19.81
N VAL A 271 -8.92 -16.15 18.63
CA VAL A 271 -8.66 -16.84 17.36
C VAL A 271 -7.72 -16.05 16.45
N ASN A 272 -6.68 -16.70 15.96
CA ASN A 272 -5.77 -16.15 14.94
C ASN A 272 -5.15 -14.78 15.25
N ASN A 273 -4.96 -14.43 16.53
CA ASN A 273 -4.28 -13.20 16.92
C ASN A 273 -2.75 -13.36 16.79
N TYR A 274 -2.05 -12.23 16.61
CA TYR A 274 -0.60 -12.16 16.49
C TYR A 274 0.02 -11.53 17.74
N TYR A 275 0.79 -12.32 18.50
CA TYR A 275 1.44 -11.89 19.74
C TYR A 275 2.94 -11.69 19.52
N LYS A 276 3.42 -10.47 19.72
CA LYS A 276 4.83 -10.09 19.58
C LYS A 276 5.33 -9.37 20.83
N TYR A 277 6.20 -10.01 21.60
CA TYR A 277 6.84 -9.34 22.72
C TYR A 277 7.80 -8.24 22.22
N GLY A 278 7.98 -7.19 23.02
CA GLY A 278 8.88 -6.08 22.72
C GLY A 278 9.86 -5.78 23.86
N PRO A 279 10.61 -4.67 23.77
CA PRO A 279 11.61 -4.30 24.76
C PRO A 279 11.08 -4.10 26.19
N SER A 280 9.83 -3.70 26.35
CA SER A 280 9.19 -3.49 27.66
C SER A 280 8.52 -4.74 28.22
N THR A 281 8.45 -5.84 27.44
CA THR A 281 7.84 -7.07 27.92
C THR A 281 8.70 -7.76 28.96
N SER A 282 8.11 -7.92 30.15
CA SER A 282 8.74 -8.54 31.31
C SER A 282 9.28 -9.93 31.00
N THR A 283 10.43 -10.26 31.59
CA THR A 283 11.03 -11.59 31.56
C THR A 283 10.43 -12.54 32.61
N GLY A 284 9.50 -12.04 33.43
CA GLY A 284 8.82 -12.83 34.46
C GLY A 284 7.82 -13.85 33.90
N SER A 285 7.09 -14.46 34.83
CA SER A 285 6.05 -15.43 34.52
C SER A 285 4.82 -15.24 35.40
N SER A 286 3.67 -15.71 34.93
CA SER A 286 2.43 -15.83 35.69
C SER A 286 1.92 -17.26 35.58
N SER A 287 1.61 -17.89 36.72
CA SER A 287 1.17 -19.29 36.79
C SER A 287 2.02 -20.27 35.95
N GLY A 288 3.35 -20.07 35.94
CA GLY A 288 4.30 -20.91 35.22
C GLY A 288 4.47 -20.60 33.72
N VAL A 289 3.71 -19.65 33.16
CA VAL A 289 3.82 -19.22 31.76
C VAL A 289 4.63 -17.94 31.66
N SER A 290 5.65 -17.93 30.80
CA SER A 290 6.45 -16.73 30.51
C SER A 290 5.57 -15.61 29.96
N ILE A 291 5.69 -14.40 30.51
CA ILE A 291 4.94 -13.22 30.05
C ILE A 291 5.20 -12.94 28.57
N LYS A 292 6.41 -13.21 28.06
CA LYS A 292 6.76 -13.06 26.63
C LYS A 292 5.95 -13.94 25.68
N TYR A 293 5.48 -15.09 26.16
CA TYR A 293 4.82 -16.11 25.32
C TYR A 293 3.37 -16.39 25.73
N MET A 294 2.80 -15.49 26.53
CA MET A 294 1.46 -15.57 27.04
C MET A 294 0.43 -15.22 25.95
N ILE A 295 -0.67 -15.94 25.92
CA ILE A 295 -1.84 -15.68 25.05
C ILE A 295 -2.98 -15.08 25.88
N ILE A 296 -3.16 -15.54 27.11
CA ILE A 296 -4.19 -14.99 28.00
C ILE A 296 -3.83 -15.26 29.48
N ASN A 297 -4.22 -14.33 30.35
CA ASN A 297 -4.12 -14.42 31.81
C ASN A 297 -5.50 -14.27 32.51
N PRO A 298 -6.40 -15.27 32.41
CA PRO A 298 -7.75 -15.16 32.97
C PRO A 298 -7.74 -15.01 34.49
N TYR A 299 -8.79 -14.37 35.02
CA TYR A 299 -9.03 -14.24 36.46
C TYR A 299 -10.38 -14.85 36.87
N LYS A 300 -10.55 -15.15 38.16
CA LYS A 300 -11.83 -15.50 38.80
C LYS A 300 -12.00 -14.64 40.04
N GLN A 301 -13.22 -14.27 40.38
CA GLN A 301 -13.50 -13.37 41.51
C GLN A 301 -14.36 -14.05 42.59
N SER A 302 -14.22 -13.58 43.83
CA SER A 302 -14.93 -14.10 45.00
C SER A 302 -16.18 -13.30 45.39
N SER A 303 -16.31 -12.05 44.95
CA SER A 303 -17.47 -11.21 45.27
C SER A 303 -17.83 -10.27 44.11
N PRO A 304 -18.99 -10.47 43.45
CA PRO A 304 -19.78 -11.70 43.50
C PRO A 304 -18.98 -12.89 42.97
N VAL A 305 -19.29 -14.10 43.42
CA VAL A 305 -18.55 -15.31 42.99
C VAL A 305 -18.75 -15.54 41.49
N LEU A 306 -17.68 -15.39 40.71
CA LEU A 306 -17.64 -15.77 39.30
C LEU A 306 -16.43 -16.67 39.06
N PRO A 307 -16.62 -17.82 38.38
CA PRO A 307 -15.52 -18.70 38.02
C PRO A 307 -14.66 -18.06 36.92
N TYR A 308 -13.60 -18.75 36.51
CA TYR A 308 -12.96 -18.43 35.24
C TYR A 308 -13.98 -18.55 34.10
N GLY A 309 -13.83 -17.69 33.09
CA GLY A 309 -14.60 -17.81 31.86
C GLY A 309 -14.34 -19.11 31.10
N LYS A 310 -15.12 -19.32 30.04
CA LYS A 310 -14.95 -20.39 29.07
C LYS A 310 -14.28 -19.84 27.81
N TYR A 311 -13.26 -20.53 27.32
CA TYR A 311 -12.42 -20.03 26.23
C TYR A 311 -12.27 -21.06 25.12
N TYR A 312 -12.50 -20.64 23.89
CA TYR A 312 -12.03 -21.31 22.69
C TYR A 312 -10.77 -20.57 22.23
N VAL A 313 -9.61 -21.24 22.32
CA VAL A 313 -8.30 -20.64 21.99
C VAL A 313 -7.64 -21.47 20.89
N ASP A 314 -7.55 -20.91 19.69
CA ASP A 314 -7.03 -21.62 18.52
C ASP A 314 -6.37 -20.70 17.47
N GLY A 315 -5.42 -21.25 16.72
CA GLY A 315 -4.76 -20.61 15.57
C GLY A 315 -3.96 -19.34 15.86
N ASN A 316 -3.77 -18.95 17.13
CA ASN A 316 -2.96 -17.78 17.51
C ASN A 316 -1.47 -18.03 17.26
N PHE A 317 -0.78 -17.00 16.81
CA PHE A 317 0.67 -17.02 16.57
C PHE A 317 1.42 -16.24 17.65
N VAL A 318 2.43 -16.87 18.25
CA VAL A 318 3.25 -16.28 19.32
C VAL A 318 4.70 -16.21 18.86
N GLU A 319 5.14 -15.00 18.51
CA GLU A 319 6.48 -14.79 17.96
C GLU A 319 7.56 -15.17 18.98
N GLY A 320 8.50 -16.03 18.56
CA GLY A 320 9.55 -16.57 19.42
C GLY A 320 9.16 -17.78 20.26
N SER A 321 7.90 -18.27 20.19
CA SER A 321 7.48 -19.52 20.83
C SER A 321 6.76 -20.44 19.85
N SER A 322 7.53 -21.38 19.27
CA SER A 322 6.97 -22.47 18.45
C SER A 322 6.01 -23.35 19.25
N THR A 323 6.24 -23.49 20.56
CA THR A 323 5.41 -24.31 21.45
C THR A 323 4.03 -23.70 21.69
N ALA A 324 3.96 -22.42 22.05
CA ALA A 324 2.68 -21.75 22.25
C ALA A 324 1.94 -21.56 20.91
N THR A 325 2.66 -21.33 19.82
CA THR A 325 2.07 -21.26 18.46
C THR A 325 1.44 -22.59 18.04
N ALA A 326 2.14 -23.71 18.21
CA ALA A 326 1.60 -25.03 17.84
C ALA A 326 0.51 -25.54 18.81
N ARG A 327 0.55 -25.09 20.07
CA ARG A 327 -0.36 -25.52 21.14
C ARG A 327 -0.74 -24.33 22.01
N ASN A 328 -1.71 -23.54 21.55
CA ASN A 328 -2.08 -22.25 22.18
C ASN A 328 -2.39 -22.33 23.68
N TRP A 329 -2.97 -23.44 24.16
CA TRP A 329 -3.26 -23.59 25.59
C TRP A 329 -2.02 -23.59 26.50
N LEU A 330 -0.82 -23.83 25.96
CA LEU A 330 0.44 -23.67 26.72
C LEU A 330 0.83 -22.21 26.95
N GLY A 331 0.19 -21.26 26.24
CA GLY A 331 0.30 -19.83 26.50
C GLY A 331 -0.78 -19.29 27.44
N ALA A 332 -1.70 -20.12 27.95
CA ALA A 332 -2.75 -19.69 28.86
C ALA A 332 -2.28 -19.78 30.33
N ALA A 333 -2.29 -18.64 31.03
CA ALA A 333 -1.86 -18.51 32.42
C ALA A 333 -3.08 -18.24 33.32
N MET A 334 -3.67 -19.25 33.96
CA MET A 334 -4.81 -19.01 34.86
C MET A 334 -4.33 -18.28 36.13
N SER A 335 -4.64 -16.99 36.30
CA SER A 335 -4.07 -16.16 37.38
C SER A 335 -4.51 -16.65 38.76
N GLY A 336 -3.57 -17.21 39.53
CA GLY A 336 -3.87 -17.86 40.82
C GLY A 336 -4.64 -19.20 40.68
N GLY A 337 -4.65 -19.80 39.49
CA GLY A 337 -5.35 -21.05 39.18
C GLY A 337 -4.43 -22.27 39.09
N SER A 338 -5.07 -23.44 39.07
CA SER A 338 -4.45 -24.76 38.90
C SER A 338 -4.60 -25.28 37.46
N TYR A 339 -3.95 -26.41 37.17
CA TYR A 339 -4.16 -27.14 35.91
C TYR A 339 -5.62 -27.61 35.75
N ALA A 340 -6.30 -27.95 36.86
CA ALA A 340 -7.71 -28.32 36.83
C ALA A 340 -8.60 -27.14 36.41
N ASP A 341 -8.30 -25.92 36.87
CA ASP A 341 -8.99 -24.71 36.43
C ASP A 341 -8.79 -24.47 34.93
N THR A 342 -7.58 -24.76 34.41
CA THR A 342 -7.29 -24.65 32.97
C THR A 342 -8.16 -25.60 32.15
N ASN A 343 -8.25 -26.87 32.56
CA ASN A 343 -9.11 -27.86 31.89
C ASN A 343 -10.59 -27.48 31.98
N ALA A 344 -11.03 -26.92 33.11
CA ALA A 344 -12.40 -26.47 33.29
C ALA A 344 -12.75 -25.24 32.43
N ALA A 345 -11.80 -24.35 32.16
CA ALA A 345 -12.01 -23.15 31.34
C ALA A 345 -12.00 -23.45 29.83
N LYS A 346 -11.37 -24.54 29.40
CA LYS A 346 -11.22 -24.89 27.98
C LYS A 346 -12.53 -25.41 27.35
N VAL A 347 -12.85 -24.90 26.16
CA VAL A 347 -13.84 -25.49 25.24
C VAL A 347 -13.20 -25.80 23.89
N THR A 348 -13.78 -26.75 23.14
CA THR A 348 -13.25 -27.22 21.85
C THR A 348 -14.07 -26.75 20.64
N THR A 349 -15.23 -26.15 20.88
CA THR A 349 -16.10 -25.58 19.84
C THR A 349 -16.14 -24.07 20.05
N PRO A 350 -15.96 -23.27 18.98
CA PRO A 350 -16.08 -21.82 19.10
C PRO A 350 -17.50 -21.42 19.50
N PHE A 351 -17.61 -20.35 20.28
CA PHE A 351 -18.88 -19.71 20.58
C PHE A 351 -19.44 -19.06 19.31
N ASN A 352 -20.76 -19.11 19.15
CA ASN A 352 -21.42 -18.59 17.96
C ASN A 352 -21.40 -17.06 17.94
N PHE A 353 -20.84 -16.47 16.89
CA PHE A 353 -20.77 -15.03 16.65
C PHE A 353 -21.09 -14.71 15.19
N PRO A 354 -21.49 -13.45 14.89
CA PRO A 354 -21.57 -12.99 13.51
C PRO A 354 -20.26 -13.25 12.76
N VAL A 355 -20.38 -13.61 11.48
CA VAL A 355 -19.23 -13.95 10.66
C VAL A 355 -18.36 -12.72 10.45
N VAL A 356 -17.11 -12.82 10.87
CA VAL A 356 -16.03 -11.86 10.59
C VAL A 356 -15.08 -12.52 9.60
N THR A 357 -14.68 -11.80 8.55
CA THR A 357 -13.62 -12.28 7.64
C THR A 357 -12.37 -12.56 8.45
N THR A 358 -11.97 -13.83 8.49
CA THR A 358 -10.90 -14.31 9.37
C THR A 358 -9.70 -14.69 8.51
N TYR A 359 -8.52 -14.17 8.87
CA TYR A 359 -7.29 -14.40 8.14
C TYR A 359 -6.31 -15.28 8.94
N ALA A 360 -5.27 -15.77 8.28
CA ALA A 360 -4.12 -16.33 8.98
C ALA A 360 -3.42 -15.22 9.81
N PRO A 361 -2.85 -15.53 10.99
CA PRO A 361 -2.24 -14.52 11.88
C PRO A 361 -1.22 -13.61 11.19
N GLN A 362 -0.39 -14.18 10.31
CA GLN A 362 0.64 -13.44 9.58
C GLN A 362 0.03 -12.44 8.59
N GLN A 363 -1.03 -12.84 7.88
CA GLN A 363 -1.77 -11.95 6.98
C GLN A 363 -2.50 -10.86 7.78
N SER A 364 -3.09 -11.19 8.92
CA SER A 364 -3.69 -10.16 9.78
C SER A 364 -2.65 -9.18 10.31
N TYR A 365 -1.43 -9.62 10.63
CA TYR A 365 -0.35 -8.72 11.03
C TYR A 365 -0.07 -7.67 9.95
N ASP A 366 0.09 -8.09 8.70
CA ASP A 366 0.35 -7.17 7.58
C ASP A 366 -0.83 -6.21 7.34
N LEU A 367 -2.07 -6.72 7.36
CA LEU A 367 -3.27 -5.92 7.18
C LEU A 367 -3.43 -4.88 8.30
N VAL A 368 -3.33 -5.30 9.56
CA VAL A 368 -3.48 -4.42 10.74
C VAL A 368 -2.43 -3.32 10.70
N LEU A 369 -1.17 -3.63 10.41
CA LEU A 369 -0.13 -2.61 10.31
C LEU A 369 -0.29 -1.67 9.11
N THR A 370 -1.07 -2.06 8.11
CA THR A 370 -1.39 -1.22 6.97
C THR A 370 -2.51 -0.25 7.32
N VAL A 371 -3.66 -0.76 7.78
CA VAL A 371 -4.89 0.05 7.83
C VAL A 371 -5.37 0.42 9.23
N ALA A 372 -5.00 -0.29 10.31
CA ALA A 372 -5.62 -0.06 11.64
C ALA A 372 -5.23 1.26 12.31
N GLY A 373 -6.14 1.92 13.01
CA GLY A 373 -6.00 3.28 13.56
C GLY A 373 -6.57 4.33 12.60
N ALA A 374 -6.45 5.60 12.95
CA ALA A 374 -6.87 6.73 12.10
C ALA A 374 -5.94 6.85 10.88
N SER A 375 -6.10 5.94 9.93
CA SER A 375 -5.26 5.81 8.75
C SER A 375 -5.69 6.69 7.60
N LEU A 376 -6.97 7.07 7.56
CA LEU A 376 -7.53 8.08 6.67
C LEU A 376 -7.83 9.39 7.40
N PRO A 377 -7.72 10.54 6.71
CA PRO A 377 -7.17 10.70 5.35
C PRO A 377 -5.68 10.32 5.26
N LYS A 378 -4.96 10.36 6.39
CA LYS A 378 -3.56 9.99 6.49
C LYS A 378 -3.19 9.72 7.94
N ARG A 379 -2.34 8.73 8.21
CA ARG A 379 -1.70 8.54 9.53
C ARG A 379 -0.78 9.71 9.88
N ASP A 380 -0.84 10.18 11.12
CA ASP A 380 0.13 11.16 11.61
C ASP A 380 1.47 10.52 12.03
N THR A 381 2.41 11.37 12.44
CA THR A 381 3.78 10.95 12.78
C THR A 381 3.86 10.03 13.99
N LEU A 382 2.93 10.12 14.95
CA LEU A 382 2.90 9.22 16.10
C LEU A 382 2.45 7.83 15.66
N ASP A 383 1.32 7.73 14.97
CA ASP A 383 0.78 6.44 14.52
C ASP A 383 1.78 5.73 13.60
N GLN A 384 2.44 6.48 12.71
CA GLN A 384 3.53 5.96 11.88
C GLN A 384 4.71 5.43 12.71
N ARG A 385 5.09 6.12 13.79
CA ARG A 385 6.15 5.66 14.70
C ARG A 385 5.76 4.34 15.37
N ILE A 386 4.53 4.23 15.88
CA ILE A 386 4.03 3.00 16.50
C ILE A 386 4.06 1.83 15.51
N ILE A 387 3.62 2.03 14.27
CA ILE A 387 3.71 0.99 13.23
C ILE A 387 5.16 0.58 12.99
N ASN A 388 6.09 1.53 12.93
CA ASN A 388 7.51 1.25 12.75
C ASN A 388 8.11 0.52 13.96
N ASP A 389 7.68 0.84 15.18
CA ASP A 389 8.09 0.16 16.40
C ASP A 389 7.66 -1.31 16.40
N VAL A 390 6.41 -1.59 16.00
CA VAL A 390 5.92 -2.96 15.87
C VAL A 390 6.75 -3.72 14.83
N LYS A 391 7.02 -3.14 13.65
CA LYS A 391 7.82 -3.77 12.58
C LYS A 391 9.23 -4.11 13.05
N ASN A 392 9.92 -3.13 13.63
CA ASN A 392 11.34 -3.23 13.97
C ASN A 392 11.61 -3.78 15.36
N ARG A 393 10.55 -4.08 16.13
CA ARG A 393 10.63 -4.52 17.52
C ARG A 393 11.35 -3.48 18.41
N THR A 394 10.95 -2.22 18.28
CA THR A 394 11.50 -1.08 19.06
C THR A 394 10.43 -0.43 19.94
N GLY A 395 10.71 0.74 20.51
CA GLY A 395 9.79 1.47 21.39
C GLY A 395 9.78 0.98 22.84
N ARG A 396 8.93 1.62 23.66
CA ARG A 396 8.89 1.44 25.13
C ARG A 396 7.54 1.87 25.71
N LEU A 397 7.28 1.53 26.96
CA LEU A 397 6.28 2.24 27.78
C LEU A 397 6.79 3.65 28.09
N ILE A 398 5.88 4.63 28.14
CA ILE A 398 6.21 6.04 28.35
C ILE A 398 5.41 6.61 29.51
N ASP A 399 5.95 7.62 30.18
CA ASP A 399 5.33 8.23 31.37
C ASP A 399 4.68 9.59 31.06
N VAL A 400 5.15 10.26 30.01
CA VAL A 400 4.70 11.56 29.54
C VAL A 400 4.64 11.55 28.00
N GLN A 401 3.65 12.21 27.40
CA GLN A 401 3.47 12.26 25.93
C GLN A 401 4.78 12.59 25.20
N GLY A 402 5.06 11.89 24.11
CA GLY A 402 6.34 11.99 23.38
C GLY A 402 7.51 11.23 24.01
N GLY A 403 7.31 10.59 25.17
CA GLY A 403 8.34 9.80 25.84
C GLY A 403 9.35 10.63 26.63
N TYR A 404 8.94 11.81 27.11
CA TYR A 404 9.74 12.62 28.02
C TYR A 404 9.88 11.92 29.39
N PRO A 405 10.90 12.28 30.18
CA PRO A 405 11.04 11.78 31.54
C PRO A 405 9.78 12.07 32.38
N HIS A 406 9.48 11.17 33.31
CA HIS A 406 8.45 11.39 34.34
C HIS A 406 8.59 12.78 34.98
N ALA A 407 7.44 13.37 35.36
CA ALA A 407 7.35 14.72 35.95
C ALA A 407 7.80 15.89 35.03
N THR A 408 7.99 15.66 33.73
CA THR A 408 8.22 16.77 32.79
C THR A 408 6.95 17.64 32.67
N PRO A 409 7.02 18.98 32.86
CA PRO A 409 5.86 19.84 32.73
C PRO A 409 5.26 19.83 31.31
N TYR A 410 3.92 19.85 31.21
CA TYR A 410 3.21 19.85 29.93
C TYR A 410 3.72 20.92 28.94
N THR A 411 4.05 22.13 29.43
CA THR A 411 4.59 23.23 28.61
C THR A 411 5.87 22.88 27.86
N SER A 412 6.64 21.90 28.34
CA SER A 412 7.86 21.41 27.69
C SER A 412 7.60 20.31 26.66
N THR A 413 6.37 19.79 26.59
CA THR A 413 6.00 18.62 25.79
C THR A 413 5.00 18.95 24.68
N VAL A 414 4.62 20.22 24.51
CA VAL A 414 3.72 20.68 23.45
C VAL A 414 4.20 20.28 22.05
N ASN A 415 5.51 20.20 21.83
CA ASN A 415 6.11 19.78 20.56
C ASN A 415 6.10 18.25 20.34
N ALA A 416 5.65 17.46 21.32
CA ALA A 416 5.43 16.03 21.15
C ALA A 416 4.23 15.72 20.25
N TRP A 417 3.28 16.65 20.18
CA TRP A 417 2.03 16.48 19.44
C TRP A 417 2.27 16.54 17.93
N PRO A 418 1.77 15.57 17.16
CA PRO A 418 1.81 15.66 15.70
C PRO A 418 1.09 16.92 15.21
N ALA A 419 1.75 17.66 14.33
CA ALA A 419 1.10 18.74 13.59
C ALA A 419 0.17 18.12 12.53
N LEU A 420 -1.08 18.57 12.51
CA LEU A 420 -2.09 18.14 11.53
C LEU A 420 -2.47 19.33 10.66
N ALA A 421 -2.07 19.31 9.39
CA ALA A 421 -2.39 20.37 8.45
C ALA A 421 -3.78 20.17 7.84
N SER A 422 -4.55 21.27 7.75
CA SER A 422 -5.78 21.32 6.97
C SER A 422 -5.50 21.66 5.52
N LEU A 423 -6.19 20.98 4.62
CA LEU A 423 -6.32 21.39 3.21
C LEU A 423 -7.67 22.09 3.01
N THR A 424 -7.87 22.63 1.81
CA THR A 424 -9.17 23.14 1.38
C THR A 424 -10.17 21.99 1.34
N ALA A 425 -11.30 22.15 2.01
CA ALA A 425 -12.38 21.19 1.92
C ALA A 425 -12.93 21.10 0.48
N PRO A 426 -13.25 19.90 -0.03
CA PRO A 426 -13.98 19.77 -1.28
C PRO A 426 -15.30 20.54 -1.23
N THR A 427 -15.67 21.15 -2.35
CA THR A 427 -16.98 21.78 -2.53
C THR A 427 -18.09 20.75 -2.36
N ASP A 428 -19.08 21.11 -1.55
CA ASP A 428 -20.35 20.43 -1.33
C ASP A 428 -21.40 21.55 -1.34
N THR A 429 -22.11 21.67 -2.46
CA THR A 429 -22.94 22.83 -2.77
C THR A 429 -24.25 22.82 -2.00
N ASP A 430 -24.79 21.65 -1.66
CA ASP A 430 -26.06 21.50 -0.95
C ASP A 430 -25.91 21.08 0.53
N HIS A 431 -24.67 20.92 0.99
CA HIS A 431 -24.28 20.63 2.36
C HIS A 431 -24.83 19.28 2.86
N ASP A 432 -24.83 18.28 1.99
CA ASP A 432 -25.37 16.95 2.27
C ASP A 432 -24.32 15.95 2.77
N GLY A 433 -23.09 16.43 2.92
CA GLY A 433 -21.95 15.68 3.43
C GLY A 433 -21.15 14.98 2.35
N MET A 434 -21.57 15.04 1.09
CA MET A 434 -20.90 14.45 -0.07
C MET A 434 -20.34 15.56 -0.98
N PRO A 435 -19.09 15.46 -1.46
CA PRO A 435 -18.56 16.45 -2.40
C PRO A 435 -19.25 16.40 -3.77
N ASP A 436 -19.43 17.55 -4.41
CA ASP A 436 -20.01 17.67 -5.76
C ASP A 436 -19.30 16.74 -6.76
N THR A 437 -17.98 16.61 -6.67
CA THR A 437 -17.19 15.75 -7.56
C THR A 437 -17.51 14.27 -7.38
N TRP A 438 -17.84 13.85 -6.15
CA TRP A 438 -18.20 12.47 -5.84
C TRP A 438 -19.62 12.15 -6.33
N GLU A 439 -20.54 13.08 -6.15
CA GLU A 439 -21.93 12.99 -6.59
C GLU A 439 -22.06 12.96 -8.10
N ASN A 440 -21.44 13.93 -8.78
CA ASN A 440 -21.44 14.01 -10.25
C ASN A 440 -20.84 12.75 -10.88
N ALA A 441 -19.84 12.13 -10.24
CA ALA A 441 -19.27 10.86 -10.70
C ALA A 441 -20.25 9.68 -10.59
N ARG A 442 -21.32 9.80 -9.78
CA ARG A 442 -22.38 8.81 -9.59
C ARG A 442 -23.72 9.21 -10.23
N GLY A 443 -23.74 10.32 -10.98
CA GLY A 443 -24.95 10.85 -11.62
C GLY A 443 -25.98 11.38 -10.62
N LEU A 444 -25.54 11.73 -9.41
CA LEU A 444 -26.34 12.40 -8.39
C LEU A 444 -26.39 13.91 -8.66
N ASN A 445 -27.31 14.62 -8.00
CA ASN A 445 -27.50 16.04 -8.21
C ASN A 445 -26.92 16.82 -7.04
N SER A 446 -25.76 17.44 -7.25
CA SER A 446 -25.03 18.23 -6.24
C SER A 446 -25.72 19.53 -5.77
N ASN A 447 -27.02 19.66 -6.03
CA ASN A 447 -27.88 20.74 -5.54
C ASN A 447 -29.13 20.17 -4.82
N LEU A 448 -29.15 18.87 -4.53
CA LEU A 448 -30.28 18.14 -3.93
C LEU A 448 -29.84 17.32 -2.72
N ALA A 449 -29.72 17.99 -1.57
CA ALA A 449 -29.24 17.35 -0.35
C ALA A 449 -30.06 16.13 0.10
N ALA A 450 -31.33 16.03 -0.31
CA ALA A 450 -32.18 14.90 0.03
C ALA A 450 -31.68 13.58 -0.58
N ASP A 451 -30.88 13.62 -1.64
CA ASP A 451 -30.44 12.42 -2.33
C ASP A 451 -29.39 11.62 -1.54
N ARG A 452 -28.71 12.23 -0.56
CA ARG A 452 -27.85 11.56 0.44
C ARG A 452 -28.48 10.32 1.06
N ASN A 453 -29.79 10.34 1.27
CA ASN A 453 -30.55 9.30 1.95
C ASN A 453 -31.20 8.29 0.99
N LEU A 454 -31.02 8.42 -0.33
CA LEU A 454 -31.47 7.43 -1.30
C LEU A 454 -30.64 6.15 -1.16
N TYR A 455 -31.34 5.01 -1.16
CA TYR A 455 -30.72 3.70 -1.09
C TYR A 455 -30.28 3.25 -2.48
N ASN A 456 -29.06 2.74 -2.55
CA ASN A 456 -28.54 2.08 -3.74
C ASN A 456 -28.91 0.59 -3.74
N ALA A 457 -28.70 -0.08 -4.87
CA ALA A 457 -28.91 -1.53 -5.00
C ALA A 457 -28.11 -2.37 -3.99
N ASN A 458 -27.06 -1.76 -3.41
CA ASN A 458 -26.19 -2.36 -2.41
C ASN A 458 -26.77 -2.34 -0.98
N GLY A 459 -27.92 -1.70 -0.77
CA GLY A 459 -28.58 -1.59 0.53
C GLY A 459 -28.07 -0.46 1.42
N TYR A 460 -27.16 0.39 0.94
CA TYR A 460 -26.63 1.55 1.65
C TYR A 460 -27.13 2.85 1.03
N THR A 461 -27.25 3.88 1.87
CA THR A 461 -27.54 5.24 1.42
C THR A 461 -26.36 5.84 0.64
N ASN A 462 -26.60 6.87 -0.18
CA ASN A 462 -25.52 7.58 -0.88
C ASN A 462 -24.45 8.09 0.08
N ILE A 463 -24.86 8.71 1.20
CA ILE A 463 -23.90 9.19 2.22
C ILE A 463 -23.09 8.04 2.81
N GLU A 464 -23.69 6.88 3.08
CA GLU A 464 -22.93 5.73 3.56
C GLU A 464 -21.94 5.20 2.52
N ASN A 465 -22.30 5.20 1.24
CA ASN A 465 -21.37 4.82 0.18
C ASN A 465 -20.19 5.79 0.10
N TYR A 466 -20.47 7.10 0.19
CA TYR A 466 -19.43 8.12 0.28
C TYR A 466 -18.51 7.90 1.48
N LEU A 467 -19.08 7.63 2.66
CA LEU A 467 -18.31 7.44 3.90
C LEU A 467 -17.55 6.12 3.96
N ASN A 468 -18.05 5.06 3.33
CA ASN A 468 -17.45 3.73 3.44
C ASN A 468 -16.35 3.46 2.43
N GLY A 469 -16.23 4.25 1.37
CA GLY A 469 -15.30 3.94 0.30
C GLY A 469 -15.87 2.82 -0.53
N ASP A 470 -16.86 3.17 -1.35
CA ASP A 470 -17.43 2.24 -2.29
C ASP A 470 -16.43 2.04 -3.45
N SER A 471 -15.85 0.84 -3.57
CA SER A 471 -15.02 0.54 -4.73
C SER A 471 -15.94 0.45 -5.93
N ILE A 472 -15.76 1.40 -6.84
CA ILE A 472 -16.48 1.46 -8.11
C ILE A 472 -15.83 0.59 -9.18
N VAL A 473 -14.73 -0.11 -8.86
CA VAL A 473 -14.01 -0.99 -9.79
C VAL A 473 -14.40 -2.45 -9.58
N ALA A 474 -14.77 -3.17 -10.64
CA ALA A 474 -15.06 -4.59 -10.57
C ALA A 474 -13.82 -5.37 -10.10
N LYS A 475 -13.91 -6.10 -8.98
CA LYS A 475 -12.80 -6.93 -8.47
C LYS A 475 -12.60 -8.21 -9.31
N GLY A 476 -13.69 -8.82 -9.71
CA GLY A 476 -13.74 -10.05 -10.52
C GLY A 476 -13.27 -11.31 -9.83
N THR A 477 -13.44 -12.42 -10.53
CA THR A 477 -13.08 -13.77 -10.07
C THR A 477 -11.84 -14.25 -10.81
N SER A 478 -10.84 -14.73 -10.06
CA SER A 478 -9.59 -15.23 -10.65
C SER A 478 -9.87 -16.29 -11.71
N ASN A 479 -9.13 -16.20 -12.80
CA ASN A 479 -9.17 -17.08 -13.96
C ASN A 479 -10.55 -17.16 -14.64
N THR A 480 -11.39 -16.15 -14.46
CA THR A 480 -12.75 -16.09 -15.03
C THR A 480 -12.88 -14.89 -15.97
N CYS A 481 -13.47 -15.12 -17.14
CA CYS A 481 -13.89 -14.04 -18.04
C CYS A 481 -15.28 -13.58 -17.63
N ILE A 482 -15.42 -12.29 -17.40
CA ILE A 482 -16.68 -11.68 -16.98
C ILE A 482 -17.08 -10.63 -18.01
N SER A 483 -18.31 -10.77 -18.53
CA SER A 483 -18.86 -9.85 -19.53
C SER A 483 -19.84 -8.88 -18.90
N SER A 484 -19.87 -7.65 -19.40
CA SER A 484 -20.96 -6.72 -19.10
C SER A 484 -22.19 -7.02 -19.96
N LYS A 485 -23.33 -6.41 -19.60
CA LYS A 485 -24.40 -6.20 -20.57
C LYS A 485 -23.86 -5.35 -21.73
N ALA A 486 -24.25 -5.67 -22.96
CA ALA A 486 -23.92 -4.85 -24.12
C ALA A 486 -24.51 -3.44 -23.97
N PHE A 487 -23.79 -2.43 -24.43
CA PHE A 487 -24.17 -1.02 -24.29
C PHE A 487 -24.11 -0.29 -25.64
N VAL A 488 -24.90 0.77 -25.79
CA VAL A 488 -25.13 1.44 -27.09
C VAL A 488 -24.66 2.88 -27.02
N SER A 489 -23.84 3.28 -27.99
CA SER A 489 -23.39 4.66 -28.21
C SER A 489 -24.40 5.41 -29.10
N ASN A 490 -25.02 6.46 -28.55
CA ASN A 490 -26.11 7.22 -29.17
C ASN A 490 -25.87 8.74 -29.14
N ASN A 491 -24.61 9.17 -28.98
CA ASN A 491 -24.19 10.58 -28.99
C ASN A 491 -24.78 11.44 -27.85
N THR A 492 -24.87 10.89 -26.65
CA THR A 492 -25.41 11.59 -25.47
C THR A 492 -24.42 12.51 -24.78
N THR A 493 -23.14 12.49 -25.19
CA THR A 493 -22.00 13.15 -24.54
C THR A 493 -21.66 12.66 -23.12
N ASN A 494 -22.42 11.71 -22.58
CA ASN A 494 -22.20 11.10 -21.27
C ASN A 494 -21.14 9.99 -21.32
N TRP A 495 -20.67 9.55 -20.16
CA TRP A 495 -19.93 8.29 -20.07
C TRP A 495 -20.91 7.12 -20.13
N ILE A 496 -20.61 6.12 -20.96
CA ILE A 496 -21.29 4.83 -20.95
C ILE A 496 -20.36 3.84 -20.26
N HIS A 497 -20.88 3.17 -19.24
CA HIS A 497 -20.09 2.32 -18.37
C HIS A 497 -20.28 0.84 -18.67
N ALA A 498 -19.19 0.09 -18.65
CA ALA A 498 -19.19 -1.37 -18.67
C ALA A 498 -19.00 -1.88 -17.24
N SER A 499 -19.99 -2.62 -16.74
CA SER A 499 -20.03 -3.16 -15.39
C SER A 499 -20.13 -4.68 -15.34
N ASP A 500 -19.56 -5.28 -14.29
CA ASP A 500 -19.70 -6.70 -13.98
C ASP A 500 -21.13 -7.02 -13.49
N THR A 501 -21.82 -7.91 -14.19
CA THR A 501 -23.19 -8.35 -13.86
C THR A 501 -23.26 -9.68 -13.11
N THR A 502 -22.13 -10.35 -12.86
CA THR A 502 -22.02 -11.70 -12.28
C THR A 502 -21.57 -11.72 -10.82
N SER A 503 -21.02 -10.62 -10.30
CA SER A 503 -20.66 -10.45 -8.89
C SER A 503 -21.89 -10.21 -8.00
N SER A 504 -22.81 -11.18 -8.00
CA SER A 504 -23.90 -11.29 -7.02
C SER A 504 -23.73 -12.58 -6.24
N ILE A 505 -22.82 -12.60 -5.27
CA ILE A 505 -22.78 -13.49 -4.09
C ILE A 505 -21.51 -13.11 -3.29
N LEU A 506 -21.70 -12.66 -2.05
CA LEU A 506 -20.74 -12.28 -0.99
C LEU A 506 -20.62 -10.77 -0.66
N ILE A 507 -21.27 -10.45 0.45
CA ILE A 507 -21.24 -9.31 1.39
C ILE A 507 -20.02 -8.37 1.27
N SER A 508 -20.02 -7.50 0.27
CA SER A 508 -19.47 -6.14 0.25
C SER A 508 -19.85 -5.59 -1.11
N THR A 509 -20.98 -4.92 -1.14
CA THR A 509 -21.70 -4.51 -2.34
C THR A 509 -21.09 -3.24 -2.92
N ASP A 510 -19.91 -3.43 -3.55
CA ASP A 510 -19.24 -2.46 -4.41
C ASP A 510 -20.22 -1.93 -5.46
N THR A 511 -20.49 -0.65 -5.33
CA THR A 511 -21.28 0.20 -6.22
C THR A 511 -20.75 0.13 -7.64
N LEU A 512 -21.64 -0.01 -8.62
CA LEU A 512 -21.38 0.04 -10.07
C LEU A 512 -20.49 -1.05 -10.69
N ASN A 513 -19.51 -1.66 -9.99
CA ASN A 513 -18.61 -2.69 -10.51
C ASN A 513 -18.04 -2.38 -11.92
N LEU A 514 -17.46 -1.20 -12.11
CA LEU A 514 -16.96 -0.75 -13.41
C LEU A 514 -15.61 -1.37 -13.76
N PHE A 515 -15.41 -1.70 -15.02
CA PHE A 515 -14.08 -2.10 -15.52
C PHE A 515 -13.68 -1.33 -16.77
N ALA A 516 -14.63 -0.75 -17.50
CA ALA A 516 -14.36 0.16 -18.61
C ALA A 516 -15.45 1.21 -18.76
N SER A 517 -15.16 2.29 -19.50
CA SER A 517 -16.15 3.23 -19.98
C SER A 517 -15.73 3.85 -21.31
N ILE A 518 -16.70 4.26 -22.10
CA ILE A 518 -16.47 5.07 -23.32
C ILE A 518 -17.22 6.39 -23.20
N LYS A 519 -16.63 7.47 -23.72
CA LYS A 519 -17.29 8.77 -23.83
C LYS A 519 -18.19 8.75 -25.07
N ASP A 520 -19.49 8.98 -24.89
CA ASP A 520 -20.50 8.83 -25.94
C ASP A 520 -20.57 10.05 -26.88
N VAL A 521 -19.61 10.16 -27.79
CA VAL A 521 -19.44 11.32 -28.71
C VAL A 521 -19.68 10.97 -30.18
N GLY A 522 -20.65 10.10 -30.44
CA GLY A 522 -21.12 9.76 -31.77
C GLY A 522 -22.18 8.66 -31.72
N ASN A 523 -22.75 8.30 -32.87
CA ASN A 523 -23.70 7.20 -32.96
C ASN A 523 -23.01 5.97 -33.55
N TYR A 524 -22.22 5.29 -32.72
CA TYR A 524 -21.36 4.18 -33.15
C TYR A 524 -21.99 2.80 -32.97
N GLY A 525 -23.22 2.73 -32.43
CA GLY A 525 -23.95 1.49 -32.25
C GLY A 525 -23.55 0.73 -30.98
N THR A 526 -23.68 -0.59 -31.02
CA THR A 526 -23.53 -1.45 -29.84
C THR A 526 -22.08 -1.87 -29.60
N PHE A 527 -21.67 -1.89 -28.35
CA PHE A 527 -20.40 -2.41 -27.87
C PHE A 527 -20.61 -3.58 -26.91
N ASN A 528 -19.72 -4.55 -27.02
CA ASN A 528 -19.54 -5.61 -26.04
C ASN A 528 -18.29 -5.31 -25.22
N ALA A 529 -18.34 -5.57 -23.92
CA ALA A 529 -17.16 -5.48 -23.09
C ALA A 529 -17.08 -6.64 -22.10
N SER A 530 -15.85 -7.00 -21.76
CA SER A 530 -15.54 -8.02 -20.76
C SER A 530 -14.18 -7.74 -20.14
N TYR A 531 -13.86 -8.43 -19.05
CA TYR A 531 -12.55 -8.41 -18.44
C TYR A 531 -12.16 -9.78 -17.91
N TYR A 532 -10.86 -10.00 -17.76
CA TYR A 532 -10.30 -11.23 -17.24
C TYR A 532 -9.21 -10.92 -16.22
N THR A 533 -9.25 -11.58 -15.07
CA THR A 533 -8.21 -11.46 -14.04
C THR A 533 -7.53 -12.81 -13.85
N THR A 534 -6.20 -12.82 -13.70
CA THR A 534 -5.39 -14.04 -13.44
C THR A 534 -5.10 -14.26 -11.96
N GLY A 535 -5.52 -13.33 -11.09
CA GLY A 535 -5.18 -13.32 -9.66
C GLY A 535 -3.72 -12.97 -9.34
N THR A 536 -2.80 -13.11 -10.30
CA THR A 536 -1.36 -12.85 -10.14
C THR A 536 -0.79 -12.04 -11.31
N ILE A 537 0.32 -11.33 -11.09
CA ILE A 537 0.98 -10.59 -12.18
C ILE A 537 1.43 -11.54 -13.28
N ARG A 538 1.23 -11.11 -14.53
CA ARG A 538 1.68 -11.85 -15.70
C ARG A 538 3.05 -11.35 -16.12
N LEU A 539 3.94 -12.27 -16.48
CA LEU A 539 5.26 -11.94 -17.03
C LEU A 539 5.32 -12.35 -18.50
N LEU A 540 5.75 -11.44 -19.35
CA LEU A 540 6.15 -11.76 -20.72
C LEU A 540 7.49 -12.50 -20.72
N SER A 541 7.86 -13.10 -21.86
CA SER A 541 9.13 -13.82 -22.03
C SER A 541 10.38 -12.97 -21.78
N ASN A 542 10.26 -11.64 -21.85
CA ASN A 542 11.30 -10.67 -21.52
C ASN A 542 11.22 -10.16 -20.06
N ASN A 543 10.49 -10.86 -19.18
CA ASN A 543 10.20 -10.50 -17.80
C ASN A 543 9.41 -9.18 -17.61
N LYS A 544 8.80 -8.64 -18.67
CA LYS A 544 7.93 -7.47 -18.51
C LYS A 544 6.66 -7.87 -17.75
N ALA A 545 6.40 -7.19 -16.64
CA ALA A 545 5.18 -7.36 -15.88
C ALA A 545 3.99 -6.69 -16.56
N LEU A 546 2.89 -7.43 -16.64
CA LEU A 546 1.56 -6.94 -17.00
C LEU A 546 0.66 -7.05 -15.79
N LEU A 547 -0.26 -6.10 -15.66
CA LEU A 547 -1.34 -6.19 -14.69
C LEU A 547 -2.03 -7.55 -14.84
N ASN A 548 -2.45 -8.12 -13.72
CA ASN A 548 -3.18 -9.39 -13.68
C ASN A 548 -4.53 -9.33 -14.44
N ARG A 549 -5.01 -8.11 -14.73
CA ARG A 549 -6.22 -7.77 -15.47
C ARG A 549 -5.94 -7.40 -16.93
N ASN A 550 -6.77 -7.91 -17.84
CA ASN A 550 -6.99 -7.29 -19.15
C ASN A 550 -8.48 -7.02 -19.37
N ILE A 551 -8.78 -6.07 -20.25
CA ILE A 551 -10.13 -5.58 -20.50
C ILE A 551 -10.36 -5.60 -22.00
N THR A 552 -11.48 -6.17 -22.44
CA THR A 552 -11.86 -6.26 -23.84
C THR A 552 -13.04 -5.33 -24.09
N ILE A 553 -12.95 -4.47 -25.10
CA ILE A 553 -14.05 -3.61 -25.55
C ILE A 553 -14.09 -3.71 -27.07
N VAL A 554 -15.23 -4.09 -27.64
CA VAL A 554 -15.37 -4.36 -29.07
C VAL A 554 -16.71 -3.83 -29.58
N PRO A 555 -16.73 -2.97 -30.61
CA PRO A 555 -17.97 -2.60 -31.30
C PRO A 555 -18.50 -3.79 -32.11
N THR A 556 -19.82 -3.97 -32.15
CA THR A 556 -20.45 -5.00 -32.99
C THR A 556 -20.28 -4.73 -34.48
N ASN A 557 -20.08 -3.47 -34.87
CA ASN A 557 -19.71 -3.06 -36.22
C ASN A 557 -18.53 -2.06 -36.19
N PRO A 558 -17.27 -2.53 -36.26
CA PRO A 558 -16.10 -1.66 -36.17
C PRO A 558 -16.02 -0.56 -37.25
N THR A 559 -16.61 -0.80 -38.42
CA THR A 559 -16.56 0.16 -39.54
C THR A 559 -17.40 1.42 -39.30
N SER A 560 -18.26 1.44 -38.27
CA SER A 560 -19.01 2.63 -37.88
C SER A 560 -18.15 3.69 -37.19
N ILE A 561 -17.00 3.31 -36.63
CA ILE A 561 -16.14 4.21 -35.85
C ILE A 561 -15.32 5.09 -36.80
N THR A 562 -15.82 6.30 -37.03
CA THR A 562 -15.23 7.29 -37.93
C THR A 562 -14.27 8.26 -37.25
N ALA A 563 -14.20 8.27 -35.92
CA ALA A 563 -13.29 9.09 -35.12
C ALA A 563 -12.86 8.36 -33.83
N PRO A 564 -11.68 8.68 -33.26
CA PRO A 564 -11.24 8.10 -32.00
C PRO A 564 -12.22 8.41 -30.85
N LEU A 565 -12.59 7.38 -30.11
CA LEU A 565 -13.40 7.46 -28.90
C LEU A 565 -12.50 7.57 -27.67
N THR A 566 -12.90 8.39 -26.70
CA THR A 566 -12.24 8.43 -25.39
C THR A 566 -12.69 7.23 -24.57
N VAL A 567 -11.74 6.46 -24.05
CA VAL A 567 -11.94 5.24 -23.27
C VAL A 567 -11.31 5.43 -21.89
N ARG A 568 -11.98 4.94 -20.84
CA ARG A 568 -11.40 4.73 -19.51
C ARG A 568 -11.33 3.25 -19.21
N LEU A 569 -10.19 2.82 -18.69
CA LEU A 569 -10.02 1.49 -18.09
C LEU A 569 -9.84 1.66 -16.59
N TYR A 570 -10.49 0.80 -15.82
CA TYR A 570 -10.49 0.85 -14.37
C TYR A 570 -9.81 -0.38 -13.78
N PHE A 571 -8.99 -0.16 -12.75
CA PHE A 571 -8.30 -1.20 -12.00
C PHE A 571 -8.16 -0.76 -10.54
N THR A 572 -8.09 -1.71 -9.63
CA THR A 572 -8.00 -1.45 -8.19
C THR A 572 -6.59 -0.98 -7.82
N VAL A 573 -6.47 -0.28 -6.68
CA VAL A 573 -5.18 0.13 -6.14
C VAL A 573 -4.32 -1.07 -5.74
N ALA A 574 -4.93 -2.17 -5.30
CA ALA A 574 -4.22 -3.43 -5.04
C ALA A 574 -3.58 -4.01 -6.32
N GLU A 575 -4.31 -4.01 -7.44
CA GLU A 575 -3.78 -4.46 -8.73
C GLU A 575 -2.60 -3.57 -9.17
N PHE A 576 -2.72 -2.25 -9.06
CA PHE A 576 -1.64 -1.31 -9.38
C PHE A 576 -0.41 -1.52 -8.52
N ASN A 577 -0.58 -1.63 -7.20
CA ASN A 577 0.54 -1.84 -6.27
C ASN A 577 1.26 -3.16 -6.55
N THR A 578 0.52 -4.21 -6.92
CA THR A 578 1.12 -5.49 -7.32
C THR A 578 1.92 -5.35 -8.62
N LEU A 579 1.40 -4.60 -9.60
CA LEU A 579 2.13 -4.31 -10.84
C LEU A 579 3.38 -3.47 -10.58
N LYS A 580 3.27 -2.42 -9.77
CA LYS A 580 4.39 -1.56 -9.36
C LYS A 580 5.48 -2.34 -8.62
N ALA A 581 5.11 -3.27 -7.74
CA ALA A 581 6.06 -4.14 -7.08
C ALA A 581 6.80 -5.08 -8.05
N ALA A 582 6.13 -5.49 -9.13
CA ALA A 582 6.71 -6.36 -10.16
C ALA A 582 7.48 -5.61 -11.26
N ASP A 583 7.25 -4.30 -11.42
CA ASP A 583 7.92 -3.45 -12.41
C ASP A 583 8.52 -2.20 -11.75
N PRO A 584 9.83 -2.22 -11.41
CA PRO A 584 10.51 -1.10 -10.77
C PRO A 584 10.48 0.22 -11.56
N ALA A 585 10.14 0.19 -12.85
CA ALA A 585 10.01 1.39 -13.67
C ALA A 585 8.72 2.19 -13.38
N ILE A 586 7.80 1.65 -12.59
CA ILE A 586 6.54 2.32 -12.24
C ILE A 586 6.73 3.06 -10.90
N SER A 587 6.78 4.38 -10.98
CA SER A 587 6.78 5.24 -9.79
C SER A 587 5.36 5.73 -9.45
N SER A 588 4.56 6.03 -10.47
CA SER A 588 3.20 6.55 -10.36
C SER A 588 2.31 6.15 -11.56
N LEU A 589 1.04 6.56 -11.55
CA LEU A 589 0.11 6.25 -12.65
C LEU A 589 0.54 6.80 -14.02
N ILE A 590 1.35 7.86 -14.05
CA ILE A 590 1.83 8.46 -15.31
C ILE A 590 2.74 7.51 -16.09
N ASP A 591 3.34 6.55 -15.39
CA ASP A 591 4.26 5.56 -15.96
C ASP A 591 3.50 4.41 -16.64
N ILE A 592 2.17 4.37 -16.54
CA ILE A 592 1.35 3.31 -17.13
C ILE A 592 1.29 3.46 -18.66
N ARG A 593 1.32 2.31 -19.35
CA ARG A 593 1.04 2.17 -20.78
C ARG A 593 -0.03 1.12 -20.99
N ILE A 594 -0.77 1.30 -22.08
CA ILE A 594 -1.80 0.35 -22.53
C ILE A 594 -1.25 -0.42 -23.72
N LEU A 595 -1.35 -1.75 -23.68
CA LEU A 595 -1.00 -2.64 -24.78
C LEU A 595 -2.29 -3.19 -25.39
N ARG A 596 -2.56 -2.88 -26.65
CA ARG A 596 -3.79 -3.25 -27.35
C ARG A 596 -3.53 -4.36 -28.37
N THR A 597 -4.32 -5.42 -28.32
CA THR A 597 -4.27 -6.56 -29.26
C THR A 597 -5.53 -6.64 -30.12
N ASN A 598 -5.51 -7.44 -31.19
CA ASN A 598 -6.66 -7.64 -32.10
C ASN A 598 -7.69 -8.65 -31.59
N ASP A 599 -7.50 -9.16 -30.37
CA ASP A 599 -8.43 -10.08 -29.73
C ASP A 599 -9.78 -9.39 -29.49
N ASN A 600 -10.86 -10.14 -29.70
CA ASN A 600 -12.24 -9.68 -29.53
C ASN A 600 -12.98 -10.41 -28.40
N THR A 601 -12.24 -11.17 -27.60
CA THR A 601 -12.72 -11.95 -26.46
C THR A 601 -11.71 -11.84 -25.30
N CYS A 602 -12.11 -12.30 -24.12
CA CYS A 602 -11.15 -12.45 -23.02
C CYS A 602 -10.03 -13.42 -23.42
N VAL A 603 -8.79 -13.02 -23.15
CA VAL A 603 -7.60 -13.85 -23.37
C VAL A 603 -6.80 -14.01 -22.09
N THR A 604 -6.15 -15.15 -21.93
CA THR A 604 -5.33 -15.47 -20.75
C THR A 604 -3.92 -14.87 -20.85
N THR A 605 -3.39 -14.79 -22.07
CA THR A 605 -2.02 -14.32 -22.36
C THR A 605 -2.04 -13.23 -23.43
N LEU A 606 -1.02 -12.37 -23.42
CA LEU A 606 -0.80 -11.41 -24.49
C LEU A 606 -0.17 -12.15 -25.68
N SER A 607 -0.79 -12.07 -26.85
CA SER A 607 -0.31 -12.68 -28.08
C SER A 607 0.02 -11.63 -29.15
N GLY A 608 0.97 -11.94 -30.03
CA GLY A 608 1.39 -11.05 -31.12
C GLY A 608 2.16 -9.80 -30.68
N TYR A 609 2.19 -8.80 -31.57
CA TYR A 609 2.83 -7.50 -31.34
C TYR A 609 1.75 -6.47 -30.99
N PRO A 610 1.60 -6.06 -29.72
CA PRO A 610 0.55 -5.14 -29.32
C PRO A 610 0.87 -3.70 -29.76
N GLU A 611 -0.18 -2.93 -30.06
CA GLU A 611 -0.10 -1.48 -30.17
C GLU A 611 0.12 -0.89 -28.76
N VAL A 612 1.07 0.05 -28.62
CA VAL A 612 1.35 0.73 -27.36
C VAL A 612 0.66 2.09 -27.35
N ILE A 613 -0.26 2.30 -26.41
CA ILE A 613 -1.01 3.53 -26.24
C ILE A 613 -0.56 4.21 -24.95
N VAL A 614 -0.31 5.52 -25.04
CA VAL A 614 0.00 6.37 -23.88
C VAL A 614 -1.30 6.97 -23.34
N PRO A 615 -1.64 6.79 -22.06
CA PRO A 615 -2.79 7.45 -21.45
C PRO A 615 -2.72 8.98 -21.60
N THR A 616 -3.84 9.61 -21.93
CA THR A 616 -4.00 11.06 -21.98
C THR A 616 -4.11 11.66 -20.59
N THR A 617 -4.75 10.94 -19.66
CA THR A 617 -4.82 11.27 -18.24
C THR A 617 -4.99 10.00 -17.42
N SER A 618 -4.68 10.09 -16.13
CA SER A 618 -4.84 9.02 -15.17
C SER A 618 -5.13 9.63 -13.80
N GLY A 619 -5.87 8.92 -12.97
CA GLY A 619 -6.15 9.42 -11.63
C GLY A 619 -6.79 8.40 -10.72
N ILE A 620 -7.10 8.87 -9.52
CA ILE A 620 -7.87 8.14 -8.52
C ILE A 620 -9.35 8.14 -8.91
N PHE A 621 -10.01 7.02 -8.67
CA PHE A 621 -11.42 6.80 -8.91
C PHE A 621 -12.05 6.16 -7.67
N GLY A 622 -12.89 6.92 -6.97
CA GLY A 622 -13.39 6.56 -5.64
C GLY A 622 -12.92 7.55 -4.57
N THR A 623 -13.56 7.54 -3.40
CA THR A 623 -13.33 8.56 -2.36
C THR A 623 -12.02 8.37 -1.60
N TYR A 624 -11.55 7.13 -1.43
CA TYR A 624 -10.42 6.80 -0.55
C TYR A 624 -9.36 5.93 -1.23
N ASP A 625 -9.00 6.25 -2.47
CA ASP A 625 -8.03 5.49 -3.26
C ASP A 625 -8.45 4.02 -3.50
N ASP A 626 -9.73 3.78 -3.75
CA ASP A 626 -10.25 2.41 -3.97
C ASP A 626 -10.21 1.96 -5.44
N GLY A 627 -9.78 2.84 -6.34
CA GLY A 627 -9.67 2.56 -7.76
C GLY A 627 -8.78 3.56 -8.48
N TYR A 628 -8.20 3.13 -9.57
CA TYR A 628 -7.51 3.97 -10.52
C TYR A 628 -8.19 3.89 -11.88
N TYR A 629 -8.09 4.97 -12.63
CA TYR A 629 -8.43 4.99 -14.04
C TYR A 629 -7.24 5.47 -14.88
N VAL A 630 -7.19 4.95 -16.10
CA VAL A 630 -6.37 5.48 -17.19
C VAL A 630 -7.29 5.78 -18.36
N GLU A 631 -7.14 6.97 -18.93
CA GLU A 631 -7.93 7.47 -20.03
C GLU A 631 -7.07 7.57 -21.28
N PHE A 632 -7.61 7.23 -22.45
CA PHE A 632 -6.94 7.38 -23.75
C PHE A 632 -7.96 7.46 -24.89
N ALA A 633 -7.52 7.94 -26.06
CA ALA A 633 -8.34 7.94 -27.27
C ALA A 633 -7.95 6.77 -28.19
N THR A 634 -8.92 6.07 -28.77
CA THR A 634 -8.66 5.03 -29.78
C THR A 634 -9.81 4.90 -30.80
N ALA A 635 -9.47 4.65 -32.06
CA ALA A 635 -10.41 4.15 -33.07
C ALA A 635 -10.31 2.63 -33.25
N ASN A 636 -9.24 2.03 -32.72
CA ASN A 636 -8.95 0.61 -32.84
C ASN A 636 -9.32 -0.07 -31.51
N PHE A 637 -10.41 -0.84 -31.53
CA PHE A 637 -10.93 -1.60 -30.38
C PHE A 637 -10.50 -3.08 -30.36
N GLY A 638 -10.34 -3.67 -29.18
CA GLY A 638 -9.88 -5.05 -28.95
C GLY A 638 -9.64 -5.33 -27.46
N THR A 639 -8.66 -6.18 -27.14
CA THR A 639 -8.25 -6.42 -25.75
C THR A 639 -7.08 -5.52 -25.33
N PHE A 640 -7.22 -4.90 -24.17
CA PHE A 640 -6.28 -3.97 -23.57
C PHE A 640 -5.62 -4.59 -22.34
N PHE A 641 -4.29 -4.56 -22.30
CA PHE A 641 -3.47 -4.92 -21.16
C PHE A 641 -2.83 -3.66 -20.58
N ILE A 642 -2.55 -3.68 -19.28
CA ILE A 642 -1.93 -2.56 -18.57
C ILE A 642 -0.53 -2.98 -18.14
N ALA A 643 0.47 -2.13 -18.36
CA ALA A 643 1.86 -2.38 -18.01
C ALA A 643 2.57 -1.08 -17.62
N GLY A 644 3.75 -1.18 -16.98
CA GLY A 644 4.63 -0.02 -16.84
C GLY A 644 5.25 0.41 -18.15
N SER A 645 5.77 1.63 -18.21
CA SER A 645 6.48 2.14 -19.37
C SER A 645 7.65 1.22 -19.74
N THR A 646 7.88 1.01 -21.03
CA THR A 646 9.10 0.35 -21.46
C THR A 646 10.23 1.33 -21.24
N ALA A 647 11.08 1.08 -20.23
CA ALA A 647 12.42 1.64 -20.24
C ALA A 647 13.02 1.38 -21.62
N VAL A 648 13.52 2.44 -22.24
CA VAL A 648 14.03 2.50 -23.61
C VAL A 648 14.97 1.32 -23.86
N VAL A 649 14.71 0.49 -24.87
CA VAL A 649 15.67 -0.56 -25.25
C VAL A 649 16.85 0.13 -25.95
N PRO A 650 18.09 -0.01 -25.46
CA PRO A 650 19.25 0.62 -26.08
C PRO A 650 19.39 0.15 -27.53
N LEU A 651 19.73 1.07 -28.44
CA LEU A 651 20.18 0.76 -29.79
C LEU A 651 21.27 -0.32 -29.73
N LYS A 652 21.14 -1.38 -30.54
CA LYS A 652 22.17 -2.41 -30.65
C LYS A 652 22.98 -2.22 -31.94
N LEU A 653 24.24 -1.79 -31.80
CA LEU A 653 25.20 -1.77 -32.91
C LEU A 653 25.72 -3.19 -33.15
N LEU A 654 25.53 -3.72 -34.36
CA LEU A 654 25.99 -5.05 -34.75
C LEU A 654 27.45 -5.05 -35.18
N PHE A 655 27.85 -4.06 -36.01
CA PHE A 655 29.20 -3.89 -36.50
C PHE A 655 29.45 -2.46 -36.96
N ILE A 656 30.72 -2.08 -37.04
CA ILE A 656 31.23 -0.90 -37.74
C ILE A 656 32.54 -1.30 -38.45
N ASN A 657 32.73 -0.84 -39.68
CA ASN A 657 33.91 -1.09 -40.49
C ASN A 657 34.32 0.17 -41.28
N ALA A 658 35.61 0.29 -41.62
CA ALA A 658 36.14 1.31 -42.52
C ALA A 658 37.12 0.67 -43.50
N ALA A 659 36.92 0.86 -44.80
CA ALA A 659 37.74 0.28 -45.86
C ALA A 659 38.11 1.34 -46.91
N THR A 660 39.30 1.19 -47.49
CA THR A 660 39.79 2.09 -48.54
C THR A 660 39.21 1.70 -49.90
N GLU A 661 38.63 2.66 -50.61
CA GLU A 661 38.11 2.51 -51.97
C GLU A 661 38.63 3.69 -52.81
N ASN A 662 39.45 3.44 -53.84
CA ASN A 662 40.04 4.50 -54.69
C ASN A 662 40.75 5.66 -53.94
N LYS A 663 41.49 5.34 -52.85
CA LYS A 663 42.13 6.31 -51.93
C LYS A 663 41.17 7.14 -51.06
N GLN A 664 39.88 6.86 -51.11
CA GLN A 664 38.84 7.37 -50.21
C GLN A 664 38.49 6.29 -49.17
N VAL A 665 37.73 6.64 -48.14
CA VAL A 665 37.36 5.68 -47.08
C VAL A 665 35.84 5.51 -47.02
N LYS A 666 35.38 4.28 -47.19
CA LYS A 666 33.99 3.89 -46.96
C LYS A 666 33.82 3.33 -45.56
N ILE A 667 32.97 3.98 -44.77
CA ILE A 667 32.55 3.54 -43.44
C ILE A 667 31.22 2.81 -43.59
N SER A 668 31.04 1.65 -42.96
CA SER A 668 29.80 0.86 -43.02
C SER A 668 29.45 0.30 -41.64
N TRP A 669 28.17 0.31 -41.29
CA TRP A 669 27.69 -0.21 -40.00
C TRP A 669 26.31 -0.85 -40.12
N GLY A 670 25.98 -1.70 -39.15
CA GLY A 670 24.69 -2.37 -39.03
C GLY A 670 24.12 -2.25 -37.63
N THR A 671 22.80 -2.09 -37.52
CA THR A 671 22.07 -1.87 -36.25
C THR A 671 20.82 -2.73 -36.16
N THR A 672 20.33 -2.93 -34.94
CA THR A 672 18.97 -3.40 -34.64
C THR A 672 18.36 -2.55 -33.52
N ASN A 673 17.04 -2.62 -33.36
CA ASN A 673 16.29 -1.95 -32.28
C ASN A 673 16.30 -0.40 -32.33
N GLU A 674 16.16 0.18 -33.53
CA GLU A 674 16.18 1.65 -33.75
C GLU A 674 14.88 2.37 -33.34
N VAL A 675 14.24 1.95 -32.25
CA VAL A 675 12.95 2.51 -31.79
C VAL A 675 13.12 3.96 -31.32
N ASN A 676 14.19 4.23 -30.57
CA ASN A 676 14.50 5.55 -30.00
C ASN A 676 15.64 6.29 -30.72
N THR A 677 16.25 5.71 -31.75
CA THR A 677 17.42 6.32 -32.42
C THR A 677 16.98 7.40 -33.40
N LYS A 678 17.64 8.55 -33.34
CA LYS A 678 17.44 9.69 -34.25
C LYS A 678 18.38 9.62 -35.45
N ASN A 679 19.70 9.64 -35.21
CA ASN A 679 20.70 9.65 -36.27
C ASN A 679 22.09 9.21 -35.79
N PHE A 680 23.00 9.06 -36.75
CA PHE A 680 24.41 8.71 -36.57
C PHE A 680 25.29 9.84 -37.10
N VAL A 681 26.15 10.42 -36.26
CA VAL A 681 27.21 11.33 -36.70
C VAL A 681 28.49 10.53 -36.91
N VAL A 682 29.02 10.54 -38.13
CA VAL A 682 30.31 9.92 -38.46
C VAL A 682 31.40 10.88 -38.02
N GLU A 683 32.24 10.45 -37.09
CA GLU A 683 33.36 11.24 -36.60
C GLU A 683 34.70 10.65 -37.04
N LYS A 684 35.64 11.53 -37.35
CA LYS A 684 36.98 11.21 -37.85
C LYS A 684 38.05 11.78 -36.93
N SER A 685 39.18 11.07 -36.81
CA SER A 685 40.37 11.51 -36.10
C SER A 685 41.66 11.08 -36.81
N ASN A 686 42.73 11.88 -36.68
CA ASN A 686 44.07 11.53 -37.14
C ASN A 686 44.97 10.98 -36.01
N ASP A 687 44.58 11.16 -34.74
CA ASP A 687 45.37 10.84 -33.54
C ASP A 687 44.65 9.86 -32.59
N ALA A 688 43.43 9.43 -32.95
CA ALA A 688 42.50 8.65 -32.13
C ALA A 688 42.06 9.32 -30.81
N GLN A 689 42.33 10.62 -30.64
CA GLN A 689 41.98 11.39 -29.45
C GLN A 689 41.00 12.52 -29.79
N SER A 690 41.33 13.30 -30.82
CA SER A 690 40.55 14.45 -31.27
C SER A 690 39.66 14.03 -32.45
N PHE A 691 38.35 13.97 -32.22
CA PHE A 691 37.36 13.57 -33.22
C PHE A 691 36.53 14.75 -33.72
N MET A 692 36.33 14.82 -35.03
CA MET A 692 35.50 15.83 -35.71
C MET A 692 34.40 15.14 -36.52
N GLY A 693 33.16 15.64 -36.43
CA GLY A 693 32.05 15.16 -37.24
C GLY A 693 32.23 15.51 -38.72
N ILE A 694 32.16 14.51 -39.59
CA ILE A 694 32.31 14.65 -41.05
C ILE A 694 31.01 14.38 -41.82
N GLY A 695 29.96 13.92 -41.15
CA GLY A 695 28.65 13.73 -41.75
C GLY A 695 27.60 13.18 -40.78
N ILE A 696 26.33 13.30 -41.14
CA ILE A 696 25.18 12.80 -40.39
C ILE A 696 24.37 11.87 -41.30
N VAL A 697 23.94 10.73 -40.76
CA VAL A 697 23.06 9.78 -41.44
C VAL A 697 21.88 9.49 -40.51
N ASP A 698 20.66 9.79 -40.96
CA ASP A 698 19.45 9.55 -40.17
C ASP A 698 19.16 8.06 -40.00
N ALA A 699 18.59 7.69 -38.85
CA ALA A 699 18.16 6.33 -38.59
C ALA A 699 16.93 5.98 -39.45
N LYS A 700 16.88 4.75 -39.95
CA LYS A 700 15.78 4.28 -40.81
C LYS A 700 14.50 4.05 -40.03
N SER A 701 14.58 3.61 -38.76
CA SER A 701 13.45 3.42 -37.84
C SER A 701 12.22 2.71 -38.44
N ASN A 702 12.44 1.79 -39.37
CA ASN A 702 11.41 1.18 -40.22
C ASN A 702 10.96 -0.22 -39.73
N GLY A 703 11.33 -0.62 -38.51
CA GLY A 703 10.97 -1.92 -37.94
C GLY A 703 11.67 -3.13 -38.57
N ALA A 704 12.66 -2.93 -39.46
CA ALA A 704 13.45 -4.01 -40.01
C ALA A 704 14.30 -4.71 -38.92
N VAL A 705 14.50 -6.02 -39.07
CA VAL A 705 15.28 -6.85 -38.13
C VAL A 705 16.74 -6.38 -38.05
N ILE A 706 17.30 -5.91 -39.18
CA ILE A 706 18.66 -5.33 -39.29
C ILE A 706 18.64 -4.16 -40.27
N ASN A 707 19.20 -3.01 -39.87
CA ASN A 707 19.42 -1.86 -40.74
C ASN A 707 20.91 -1.70 -41.06
N ASN A 708 21.26 -1.58 -42.34
CA ASN A 708 22.63 -1.37 -42.82
C ASN A 708 22.81 0.04 -43.37
N TYR A 709 23.97 0.63 -43.13
CA TYR A 709 24.33 1.99 -43.51
C TYR A 709 25.76 2.05 -44.07
N SER A 710 26.02 3.09 -44.86
CA SER A 710 27.36 3.43 -45.28
C SER A 710 27.54 4.94 -45.45
N PHE A 711 28.76 5.42 -45.22
CA PHE A 711 29.17 6.80 -45.43
C PHE A 711 30.52 6.82 -46.16
N MET A 712 30.67 7.69 -47.15
CA MET A 712 31.93 7.84 -47.91
C MET A 712 32.64 9.11 -47.47
N ASP A 713 33.85 8.97 -46.91
CA ASP A 713 34.78 10.09 -46.74
C ASP A 713 35.60 10.24 -48.03
N ALA A 714 35.27 11.29 -48.78
CA ALA A 714 35.84 11.56 -50.09
C ALA A 714 37.26 12.14 -50.07
N SER A 715 37.82 12.43 -48.89
CA SER A 715 39.15 13.04 -48.81
C SER A 715 40.25 12.03 -49.10
N LEU A 716 41.32 12.49 -49.74
CA LEU A 716 42.49 11.67 -50.07
C LEU A 716 43.49 11.69 -48.91
N TYR A 717 43.83 10.52 -48.36
CA TYR A 717 44.75 10.43 -47.22
C TYR A 717 46.06 9.71 -47.54
N GLN A 718 47.11 10.10 -46.82
CA GLN A 718 48.35 9.35 -46.68
C GLN A 718 48.53 9.04 -45.19
N GLY A 719 48.73 7.76 -44.83
CA GLY A 719 48.87 7.34 -43.43
C GLY A 719 47.61 6.71 -42.82
N VAL A 720 47.50 6.76 -41.49
CA VAL A 720 46.41 6.10 -40.73
C VAL A 720 45.34 7.12 -40.33
N VAL A 721 44.08 6.73 -40.46
CA VAL A 721 42.91 7.53 -40.07
C VAL A 721 41.98 6.68 -39.22
N TYR A 722 41.31 7.29 -38.25
CA TYR A 722 40.39 6.66 -37.29
C TYR A 722 38.97 7.19 -37.47
N TYR A 723 37.97 6.32 -37.33
CA TYR A 723 36.55 6.68 -37.41
C TYR A 723 35.77 6.07 -36.25
N ARG A 724 34.69 6.75 -35.83
CA ARG A 724 33.67 6.22 -34.93
C ARG A 724 32.31 6.83 -35.26
N LEU A 725 31.24 6.28 -34.70
CA LEU A 725 29.90 6.86 -34.74
C LEU A 725 29.57 7.48 -33.39
N LYS A 726 28.97 8.68 -33.42
CA LYS A 726 28.22 9.24 -32.30
C LYS A 726 26.74 9.06 -32.59
N MET A 727 26.07 8.24 -31.80
CA MET A 727 24.72 7.72 -32.06
C MET A 727 23.75 8.48 -31.16
N PHE A 728 22.84 9.26 -31.75
CA PHE A 728 21.88 10.09 -31.01
C PHE A 728 20.50 9.43 -30.92
N ASP A 729 19.87 9.59 -29.77
CA ASP A 729 18.47 9.23 -29.55
C ASP A 729 17.53 10.43 -29.81
N LYS A 730 16.22 10.15 -29.90
CA LYS A 730 15.17 11.15 -30.16
C LYS A 730 15.03 12.17 -29.02
N ASP A 731 15.46 11.81 -27.82
CA ASP A 731 15.52 12.71 -26.63
C ASP A 731 16.79 13.58 -26.57
N GLY A 732 17.74 13.39 -27.49
CA GLY A 732 18.99 14.15 -27.55
C GLY A 732 20.17 13.54 -26.80
N SER A 733 20.00 12.42 -26.09
CA SER A 733 21.10 11.66 -25.51
C SER A 733 21.95 10.97 -26.59
N TYR A 734 23.20 10.59 -26.27
CA TYR A 734 24.08 9.93 -27.24
C TYR A 734 25.05 8.92 -26.64
N SER A 735 25.54 8.00 -27.48
CA SER A 735 26.62 7.05 -27.18
C SER A 735 27.60 6.92 -28.35
N PHE A 736 28.78 6.32 -28.12
CA PHE A 736 29.80 6.14 -29.15
C PHE A 736 29.97 4.67 -29.56
N SER A 737 30.25 4.43 -30.84
CA SER A 737 30.75 3.13 -31.31
C SER A 737 32.21 2.90 -30.89
N PRO A 738 32.73 1.67 -31.02
CA PRO A 738 34.17 1.44 -31.07
C PRO A 738 34.83 2.24 -32.20
N ILE A 739 36.12 2.54 -32.03
CA ILE A 739 36.95 3.22 -33.04
C ILE A 739 37.46 2.18 -34.06
N VAL A 740 37.23 2.43 -35.34
CA VAL A 740 37.82 1.67 -36.46
C VAL A 740 38.96 2.47 -37.08
N LYS A 741 40.03 1.78 -37.51
CA LYS A 741 41.22 2.41 -38.12
C LYS A 741 41.41 1.91 -39.54
N VAL A 742 41.85 2.79 -40.44
CA VAL A 742 42.20 2.48 -41.82
C VAL A 742 43.56 3.08 -42.15
N GLY A 743 44.43 2.30 -42.81
CA GLY A 743 45.73 2.76 -43.29
C GLY A 743 45.73 2.86 -44.81
N ILE A 744 46.06 4.03 -45.34
CA ILE A 744 46.18 4.27 -46.78
C ILE A 744 47.66 4.28 -47.15
N GLY A 745 48.08 3.35 -48.03
CA GLY A 745 49.47 3.28 -48.53
C GLY A 745 50.15 1.91 -48.55
N GLY A 746 49.42 0.80 -48.67
CA GLY A 746 50.02 -0.50 -49.03
C GLY A 746 50.57 -1.34 -47.86
N LYS A 747 50.34 -0.97 -46.60
CA LYS A 747 50.54 -1.89 -45.47
C LYS A 747 49.25 -2.65 -45.17
N TYR A 748 49.27 -3.94 -45.45
CA TYR A 748 48.17 -4.87 -45.22
C TYR A 748 47.72 -4.89 -43.76
N ILE A 749 46.43 -4.69 -43.49
CA ILE A 749 45.87 -4.75 -42.13
C ILE A 749 45.09 -6.05 -41.97
N LEU A 750 45.43 -6.83 -40.95
CA LEU A 750 44.66 -7.99 -40.48
C LEU A 750 43.84 -7.58 -39.26
N SER A 751 42.50 -7.60 -39.36
CA SER A 751 41.60 -7.30 -38.25
C SER A 751 40.62 -8.43 -37.99
N VAL A 752 40.21 -8.57 -36.72
CA VAL A 752 39.28 -9.61 -36.26
C VAL A 752 38.13 -8.96 -35.48
N TYR A 753 36.89 -9.32 -35.81
CA TYR A 753 35.70 -8.82 -35.12
C TYR A 753 34.58 -9.87 -35.04
N PRO A 754 33.91 -10.03 -33.88
CA PRO A 754 34.25 -9.42 -32.60
C PRO A 754 35.60 -9.95 -32.08
N ASN A 755 36.25 -9.19 -31.21
CA ASN A 755 37.45 -9.62 -30.50
C ASN A 755 37.54 -8.87 -29.16
N PRO A 756 37.26 -9.50 -28.00
CA PRO A 756 37.05 -10.94 -27.80
C PRO A 756 35.82 -11.54 -28.50
N ALA A 757 35.88 -12.82 -28.88
CA ALA A 757 34.79 -13.56 -29.55
C ALA A 757 34.41 -14.86 -28.81
N LYS A 758 33.15 -15.28 -28.97
CA LYS A 758 32.63 -16.54 -28.42
C LYS A 758 32.73 -17.69 -29.43
N ASP A 759 31.96 -17.66 -30.52
CA ASP A 759 31.85 -18.85 -31.40
C ASP A 759 32.40 -18.59 -32.80
N ASN A 760 32.14 -17.41 -33.37
CA ASN A 760 32.60 -17.01 -34.69
C ASN A 760 33.11 -15.57 -34.68
N LEU A 761 34.03 -15.26 -35.59
CA LEU A 761 34.48 -13.92 -35.90
C LEU A 761 34.78 -13.75 -37.38
N ILE A 762 34.74 -12.53 -37.86
CA ILE A 762 35.12 -12.15 -39.21
C ILE A 762 36.56 -11.65 -39.17
N VAL A 763 37.40 -12.25 -40.01
CA VAL A 763 38.76 -11.79 -40.28
C VAL A 763 38.72 -10.95 -41.54
N SER A 764 39.09 -9.67 -41.46
CA SER A 764 39.37 -8.87 -42.65
C SER A 764 40.86 -8.93 -42.96
N HIS A 765 41.20 -9.30 -44.19
CA HIS A 765 42.56 -9.57 -44.65
C HIS A 765 42.75 -9.10 -46.09
N PRO A 766 43.99 -8.99 -46.59
CA PRO A 766 44.25 -8.69 -47.99
C PRO A 766 43.60 -9.70 -48.94
N LYS A 767 43.32 -9.26 -50.17
CA LYS A 767 42.81 -10.14 -51.23
C LYS A 767 43.65 -11.41 -51.37
N VAL A 768 43.00 -12.55 -51.18
CA VAL A 768 43.58 -13.90 -51.25
C VAL A 768 44.02 -14.17 -52.69
N LEU A 769 45.28 -14.57 -52.86
CA LEU A 769 45.83 -15.04 -54.13
C LEU A 769 46.11 -16.54 -54.04
N VAL A 770 46.41 -17.16 -55.18
CA VAL A 770 46.89 -18.56 -55.22
C VAL A 770 48.13 -18.66 -54.33
N GLY A 771 48.09 -19.58 -53.34
CA GLY A 771 49.18 -19.79 -52.38
C GLY A 771 49.10 -18.98 -51.07
N SER A 772 48.08 -18.12 -50.89
CA SER A 772 47.82 -17.47 -49.59
C SER A 772 47.40 -18.51 -48.52
N THR A 773 47.74 -18.27 -47.26
CA THR A 773 47.31 -19.11 -46.12
C THR A 773 46.81 -18.29 -44.95
N MET A 774 45.93 -18.88 -44.13
CA MET A 774 45.49 -18.31 -42.86
C MET A 774 45.56 -19.38 -41.77
N GLN A 775 46.35 -19.12 -40.73
CA GLN A 775 46.70 -20.10 -39.72
C GLN A 775 46.51 -19.51 -38.32
N LEU A 776 46.10 -20.34 -37.37
CA LEU A 776 45.95 -19.97 -35.97
C LEU A 776 47.00 -20.66 -35.12
N PHE A 777 47.59 -19.92 -34.19
CA PHE A 777 48.57 -20.42 -33.23
C PHE A 777 48.12 -20.15 -31.79
N ALA A 778 48.44 -21.07 -30.88
CA ALA A 778 48.35 -20.84 -29.44
C ALA A 778 49.44 -19.85 -28.99
N ALA A 779 49.30 -19.31 -27.77
CA ALA A 779 50.24 -18.34 -27.21
C ALA A 779 51.69 -18.90 -27.05
N ASP A 780 51.84 -20.22 -27.01
CA ASP A 780 53.13 -20.94 -26.97
C ASP A 780 53.74 -21.17 -28.37
N GLY A 781 53.10 -20.69 -29.44
CA GLY A 781 53.56 -20.84 -30.82
C GLY A 781 53.15 -22.14 -31.50
N ARG A 782 52.41 -23.03 -30.83
CA ARG A 782 51.91 -24.27 -31.45
C ARG A 782 50.78 -23.95 -32.42
N LYS A 783 50.86 -24.48 -33.66
CA LYS A 783 49.79 -24.34 -34.66
C LYS A 783 48.54 -25.09 -34.22
N MET A 784 47.41 -24.38 -34.20
CA MET A 784 46.11 -24.87 -33.74
C MET A 784 45.18 -25.22 -34.90
N ASN A 785 45.16 -24.40 -35.95
CA ASN A 785 44.28 -24.63 -37.09
C ASN A 785 44.79 -23.97 -38.38
N ASP A 786 44.34 -24.50 -39.52
CA ASP A 786 44.49 -23.91 -40.86
C ASP A 786 43.08 -23.58 -41.37
N TYR A 787 42.81 -22.31 -41.65
CA TYR A 787 41.51 -21.88 -42.15
C TYR A 787 41.49 -21.87 -43.67
N HIS A 788 40.44 -22.48 -44.23
CA HIS A 788 40.19 -22.42 -45.66
C HIS A 788 39.80 -20.99 -46.06
N ILE A 789 40.55 -20.41 -47.00
CA ILE A 789 40.34 -19.06 -47.52
C ILE A 789 40.06 -19.12 -49.02
N LEU A 790 39.08 -18.35 -49.48
CA LEU A 790 38.64 -18.37 -50.88
C LEU A 790 39.48 -17.41 -51.72
N ILE A 791 40.01 -17.87 -52.86
CA ILE A 791 40.76 -17.01 -53.80
C ILE A 791 39.88 -15.81 -54.19
N GLY A 792 40.45 -14.62 -54.09
CA GLY A 792 39.77 -13.35 -54.35
C GLY A 792 39.00 -12.76 -53.17
N SER A 793 38.85 -13.46 -52.03
CA SER A 793 38.20 -12.90 -50.85
C SER A 793 39.09 -11.90 -50.11
N GLU A 794 38.47 -10.93 -49.45
CA GLU A 794 39.12 -9.96 -48.55
C GLU A 794 38.60 -10.10 -47.10
N GLN A 795 37.68 -11.05 -46.90
CA GLN A 795 37.16 -11.43 -45.59
C GLN A 795 36.97 -12.94 -45.52
N THR A 796 37.16 -13.50 -44.32
CA THR A 796 36.92 -14.90 -44.02
C THR A 796 36.21 -15.02 -42.67
N LEU A 797 35.11 -15.77 -42.63
CA LEU A 797 34.46 -16.15 -41.38
C LEU A 797 35.26 -17.29 -40.73
N VAL A 798 35.63 -17.09 -39.48
CA VAL A 798 36.44 -18.02 -38.68
C VAL A 798 35.61 -18.50 -37.49
N ASN A 799 35.41 -19.82 -37.43
CA ASN A 799 34.84 -20.49 -36.26
C ASN A 799 35.96 -20.80 -35.25
N ILE A 800 35.68 -20.48 -33.98
CA ILE A 800 36.57 -20.68 -32.83
C ILE A 800 35.88 -21.38 -31.66
N GLU A 801 34.70 -21.96 -31.90
CA GLU A 801 33.87 -22.57 -30.86
C GLU A 801 34.62 -23.69 -30.12
N SER A 802 35.43 -24.46 -30.85
CA SER A 802 36.24 -25.55 -30.30
C SER A 802 37.50 -25.11 -29.53
N LEU A 803 37.82 -23.81 -29.53
CA LEU A 803 38.99 -23.30 -28.82
C LEU A 803 38.69 -23.09 -27.33
N ALA A 804 39.65 -23.44 -26.48
CA ALA A 804 39.63 -23.04 -25.07
C ALA A 804 39.67 -21.51 -24.92
N LYS A 805 39.16 -20.99 -23.81
CA LYS A 805 39.26 -19.56 -23.50
C LYS A 805 40.73 -19.16 -23.38
N GLY A 806 41.14 -18.07 -24.04
CA GLY A 806 42.53 -17.68 -24.07
C GLY A 806 42.91 -16.73 -25.21
N ASN A 807 44.20 -16.42 -25.28
CA ASN A 807 44.79 -15.59 -26.33
C ASN A 807 45.42 -16.46 -27.41
N TYR A 808 45.17 -16.10 -28.67
CA TYR A 808 45.66 -16.78 -29.86
C TYR A 808 46.29 -15.76 -30.82
N LEU A 809 47.13 -16.25 -31.72
CA LEU A 809 47.73 -15.47 -32.80
C LEU A 809 47.20 -15.99 -34.14
N LEU A 810 46.47 -15.14 -34.86
CA LEU A 810 46.02 -15.44 -36.22
C LEU A 810 47.00 -14.82 -37.21
N VAL A 811 47.52 -15.63 -38.13
CA VAL A 811 48.53 -15.24 -39.12
C VAL A 811 47.97 -15.45 -40.52
N PHE A 812 48.07 -14.42 -41.36
CA PHE A 812 47.75 -14.47 -42.78
C PHE A 812 49.03 -14.27 -43.59
N THR A 813 49.29 -15.17 -44.54
CA THR A 813 50.49 -15.14 -45.38
C THR A 813 50.11 -14.99 -46.85
N LYS A 814 50.80 -14.07 -47.55
CA LYS A 814 50.64 -13.80 -48.99
C LYS A 814 52.01 -13.48 -49.59
N ASN A 815 52.40 -14.17 -50.67
CA ASN A 815 53.68 -13.95 -51.37
C ASN A 815 54.91 -13.94 -50.44
N ALA A 816 54.95 -14.87 -49.47
CA ALA A 816 55.98 -14.97 -48.42
C ALA A 816 56.02 -13.83 -47.38
N GLU A 817 55.10 -12.87 -47.42
CA GLU A 817 54.89 -11.90 -46.35
C GLU A 817 53.77 -12.35 -45.41
N SER A 818 54.03 -12.33 -44.10
CA SER A 818 53.05 -12.68 -43.07
C SER A 818 52.64 -11.46 -42.26
N ILE A 819 51.34 -11.33 -42.01
CA ILE A 819 50.75 -10.37 -41.07
C ILE A 819 50.02 -11.15 -39.98
N ALA A 820 50.12 -10.70 -38.74
CA ALA A 820 49.54 -11.38 -37.60
C ALA A 820 48.67 -10.44 -36.76
N THR A 821 47.62 -10.97 -36.13
CA THR A 821 46.77 -10.23 -35.20
C THR A 821 46.36 -11.11 -34.01
N LYS A 822 46.13 -10.46 -32.87
CA LYS A 822 45.72 -11.14 -31.65
C LYS A 822 44.23 -11.48 -31.71
N LEU A 823 43.88 -12.70 -31.32
CA LEU A 823 42.51 -13.18 -31.18
C LEU A 823 42.29 -13.59 -29.71
N VAL A 824 41.18 -13.17 -29.10
CA VAL A 824 40.83 -13.47 -27.71
C VAL A 824 39.53 -14.26 -27.70
N LYS A 825 39.58 -15.50 -27.21
CA LYS A 825 38.40 -16.35 -26.94
C LYS A 825 37.99 -16.17 -25.48
N TYR A 826 36.71 -15.91 -25.22
CA TYR A 826 36.15 -15.79 -23.87
C TYR A 826 34.99 -16.75 -23.61
#